data_AF-A0A517TX42-F1
#
_entry.id   AF-A0A517TX42-F1
#
_cell.length_a   1.000
_cell.length_b   1.000
_cell.length_c   1.000
_cell.angle_alpha   90.00
_cell.angle_beta   90.00
_cell.angle_gamma   90.00
#
_symmetry.space_group_name_H-M   'P 1'
#
loop_
_entity.id
_entity.type
_entity.pdbx_description
1 polymer ?
#
loop_
_entity_poly.entity_id
_entity_poly.type
_entity_poly.pdbx_seq_one_letter_code
_entity_poly.pdbx_strand_id
1 'polypeptide(L)'
;MERRFVTFLVLSFGVMAVWQILNPPPPAKKPDAPAPAAEGAKAAADEQAVAPAADNPKPPGAAANDEVAADGAPADANAEIDLPEEYFTLGSIDPASGYRMGVTLTNHGAAVRRIELSSARFQDLHDRRGYLGQLELKEADGLIVGAVVPGSPAAAAGLQSGDRLLEAGGDKTVVVTTRDEFNKVLEGVRPNQSLTLVIERAGQRQSVTAKLQRRPLELIRPEAENVALRNGKVPDDFQSPPSFLLTLAELDDKKLAADKPIPGVDLEEANWRRVETDGAKDGSESASFERRLPGSGLVVTKRYTLRKAPELEADGEALPAYDLTVDVTLRNDGQAKHDLAYRLDGPNGLPIEGWWYATKIGRNWGGVGLRDVIGRYYGADPTQQGAATIAAGDAPPFQGPGLAYMGVDAQYFCVALIPNVEQPEQSDWITQVRGVVAGTPPDLTKGEGRFANVTAQFTSKRFALAAGESVSHSYTVFCGPKRPELLADYKFANLPNYSLTDFVYYGWFGAVAKAMVGLLHVFYSWVGNYGIAIIMLTVLVRGCMFPVSRGQAKSMAKMQALKPEMDRLKERYKGDQQKQAAAMQELYRKHGVNPLAGCLPALIQLPIFIGLYRGLAVDVELRQAPLFGDSIQWCSNLAAPDMLYNWSWFMPNTVNRAEGFFGLGPYLNVLPLITVGLFLLQQKMFMPEPANEQAALQQKMMKYMMVFMGLMFYKVPSGLCLYFIASSLWGIAEKKMIPPPTAPADVTTGLDSPPSRGKSSGGAYPEKRAPKNGEIKGRGPYGAKKKR
;
A
#
# COMPACT_ATOMS: atom_id res chain seq x y z
N MET A 1 19.85 -9.46 -3.52
CA MET A 1 19.97 -8.08 -2.98
C MET A 1 19.51 -7.12 -4.07
N GLU A 2 18.56 -6.24 -3.80
CA GLU A 2 17.98 -5.38 -4.86
C GLU A 2 19.01 -4.41 -5.44
N ARG A 3 19.08 -4.30 -6.78
CA ARG A 3 19.87 -3.25 -7.47
C ARG A 3 19.55 -1.86 -6.91
N ARG A 4 18.27 -1.59 -6.62
CA ARG A 4 17.75 -0.31 -6.12
C ARG A 4 18.31 0.07 -4.73
N PHE A 5 18.62 -0.90 -3.85
CA PHE A 5 19.29 -0.63 -2.58
C PHE A 5 20.75 -0.17 -2.79
N VAL A 6 21.47 -0.79 -3.72
CA VAL A 6 22.80 -0.34 -4.13
C VAL A 6 22.74 1.06 -4.74
N THR A 7 21.76 1.33 -5.62
CA THR A 7 21.52 2.68 -6.18
C THR A 7 21.21 3.70 -5.09
N PHE A 8 20.38 3.37 -4.09
CA PHE A 8 20.09 4.27 -2.96
C PHE A 8 21.31 4.55 -2.09
N LEU A 9 22.15 3.55 -1.82
CA LEU A 9 23.42 3.76 -1.10
C LEU A 9 24.37 4.65 -1.92
N VAL A 10 24.55 4.36 -3.21
CA VAL A 10 25.39 5.16 -4.12
C VAL A 10 24.85 6.59 -4.26
N LEU A 11 23.54 6.80 -4.31
CA LEU A 11 22.92 8.13 -4.31
C LEU A 11 23.03 8.82 -2.94
N SER A 12 22.98 8.10 -1.82
CA SER A 12 23.11 8.69 -0.48
C SER A 12 24.56 9.11 -0.19
N PHE A 13 25.53 8.26 -0.54
CA PHE A 13 26.95 8.64 -0.56
C PHE A 13 27.22 9.73 -1.61
N GLY A 14 26.54 9.67 -2.75
CA GLY A 14 26.59 10.70 -3.80
C GLY A 14 26.07 12.05 -3.32
N VAL A 15 24.96 12.10 -2.58
CA VAL A 15 24.42 13.33 -1.98
C VAL A 15 25.30 13.84 -0.84
N MET A 16 25.89 12.96 -0.02
CA MET A 16 26.90 13.38 0.97
C MET A 16 28.18 13.93 0.31
N ALA A 17 28.63 13.32 -0.79
CA ALA A 17 29.78 13.80 -1.57
C ALA A 17 29.46 15.12 -2.30
N VAL A 18 28.30 15.23 -2.95
CA VAL A 18 27.81 16.47 -3.58
C VAL A 18 27.61 17.57 -2.54
N TRP A 19 27.15 17.25 -1.32
CA TRP A 19 27.10 18.21 -0.22
C TRP A 19 28.49 18.71 0.22
N GLN A 20 29.53 17.86 0.17
CA GLN A 20 30.92 18.28 0.37
C GLN A 20 31.53 19.02 -0.85
N ILE A 21 31.04 18.77 -2.07
CA ILE A 21 31.49 19.46 -3.29
C ILE A 21 30.81 20.83 -3.44
N LEU A 22 29.55 20.97 -3.00
CA LEU A 22 28.80 22.23 -2.95
C LEU A 22 29.14 23.09 -1.73
N ASN A 23 29.69 22.49 -0.67
CA ASN A 23 30.34 23.19 0.44
C ASN A 23 31.86 22.87 0.49
N PRO A 24 32.61 23.19 -0.59
CA PRO A 24 34.03 22.88 -0.62
C PRO A 24 34.77 23.77 0.40
N PRO A 25 35.81 23.27 1.08
CA PRO A 25 36.62 24.09 1.96
C PRO A 25 37.24 25.24 1.16
N PRO A 26 37.02 26.52 1.53
CA PRO A 26 37.32 27.66 0.65
C PRO A 26 38.81 27.72 0.30
N PRO A 27 39.19 28.01 -0.96
CA PRO A 27 40.56 27.89 -1.42
C PRO A 27 41.52 28.82 -0.66
N ALA A 28 42.70 28.32 -0.35
CA ALA A 28 43.73 29.09 0.35
C ALA A 28 44.18 30.29 -0.49
N LYS A 29 43.89 31.51 -0.03
CA LYS A 29 44.30 32.75 -0.70
C LYS A 29 45.82 32.84 -0.83
N LYS A 30 46.30 33.14 -2.03
CA LYS A 30 47.64 33.71 -2.26
C LYS A 30 47.59 35.24 -2.08
N PRO A 31 48.73 35.92 -1.86
CA PRO A 31 48.77 37.38 -1.69
C PRO A 31 48.52 38.13 -3.00
N ASP A 32 47.97 39.33 -2.90
CA ASP A 32 47.58 40.17 -4.04
C ASP A 32 48.77 40.89 -4.72
N ALA A 33 48.66 41.07 -6.04
CA ALA A 33 49.51 41.93 -6.88
C ALA A 33 48.67 42.45 -8.09
N PRO A 34 49.03 43.58 -8.75
CA PRO A 34 48.03 44.51 -9.26
C PRO A 34 47.70 44.43 -10.78
N ALA A 35 46.61 45.11 -11.15
CA ALA A 35 46.21 45.51 -12.51
C ALA A 35 46.57 47.01 -12.76
N PRO A 36 46.26 47.69 -13.91
CA PRO A 36 45.49 47.27 -15.10
C PRO A 36 46.00 47.75 -16.50
N ALA A 37 45.30 47.35 -17.58
CA ALA A 37 45.08 48.03 -18.88
C ALA A 37 43.92 47.29 -19.62
N ALA A 38 42.78 47.88 -20.03
CA ALA A 38 42.50 48.77 -21.18
C ALA A 38 42.73 48.08 -22.56
N GLU A 39 41.82 47.99 -23.54
CA GLU A 39 40.37 48.34 -23.73
C GLU A 39 39.75 47.32 -24.75
N GLY A 40 38.50 47.31 -25.27
CA GLY A 40 37.28 48.16 -25.34
C GLY A 40 36.27 47.45 -26.30
N ALA A 41 35.20 48.00 -26.92
CA ALA A 41 34.29 49.15 -26.70
C ALA A 41 33.12 49.14 -27.76
N LYS A 42 31.89 49.59 -27.38
CA LYS A 42 30.67 49.90 -28.24
C LYS A 42 29.95 48.72 -28.98
N ALA A 43 28.62 48.77 -29.30
CA ALA A 43 27.45 49.57 -28.84
C ALA A 43 26.09 49.03 -29.42
N ALA A 44 24.96 49.42 -28.81
CA ALA A 44 23.53 49.28 -29.21
C ALA A 44 22.91 47.85 -29.33
N ALA A 45 21.67 47.49 -28.93
CA ALA A 45 20.37 48.17 -28.63
C ALA A 45 19.41 48.37 -29.84
N ASP A 46 18.07 48.21 -29.77
CA ASP A 46 17.11 47.47 -28.88
C ASP A 46 15.68 47.49 -29.53
N GLU A 47 14.61 47.04 -28.83
CA GLU A 47 13.16 47.22 -29.10
C GLU A 47 12.52 46.41 -30.27
N GLN A 48 11.21 46.10 -30.39
CA GLN A 48 9.95 46.02 -29.58
C GLN A 48 8.91 45.23 -30.47
N ALA A 49 7.66 44.80 -30.16
CA ALA A 49 6.79 44.43 -29.01
C ALA A 49 5.56 43.66 -29.62
N VAL A 50 4.38 43.32 -29.05
CA VAL A 50 3.67 43.53 -27.76
C VAL A 50 2.71 42.33 -27.47
N ALA A 51 1.51 42.49 -26.86
CA ALA A 51 0.57 41.42 -26.41
C ALA A 51 -0.85 41.46 -27.08
N PRO A 52 -1.76 40.45 -26.89
CA PRO A 52 -2.98 40.23 -27.72
C PRO A 52 -4.36 40.42 -27.00
N ALA A 53 -5.50 40.28 -27.71
CA ALA A 53 -6.86 40.24 -27.13
C ALA A 53 -8.00 39.58 -27.99
N ALA A 54 -8.93 38.88 -27.28
CA ALA A 54 -10.41 38.81 -27.40
C ALA A 54 -11.22 38.15 -28.59
N ASP A 55 -12.08 37.18 -28.20
CA ASP A 55 -13.55 36.99 -28.45
C ASP A 55 -14.26 36.60 -29.79
N ASN A 56 -15.01 35.46 -29.72
CA ASN A 56 -16.42 35.19 -30.14
C ASN A 56 -16.87 35.24 -31.64
N PRO A 57 -18.06 34.67 -32.05
CA PRO A 57 -18.93 33.61 -31.49
C PRO A 57 -19.44 32.53 -32.52
N LYS A 58 -20.37 31.64 -32.12
CA LYS A 58 -21.22 30.72 -32.95
C LYS A 58 -22.50 31.45 -33.47
N PRO A 59 -23.31 31.00 -34.47
CA PRO A 59 -24.32 29.92 -34.30
C PRO A 59 -24.59 29.01 -35.58
N PRO A 60 -25.82 28.67 -36.09
CA PRO A 60 -26.25 27.24 -36.20
C PRO A 60 -26.95 26.77 -37.53
N GLY A 61 -27.35 25.48 -37.65
CA GLY A 61 -28.46 25.07 -38.57
C GLY A 61 -28.59 23.60 -39.08
N ALA A 62 -29.56 22.85 -38.53
CA ALA A 62 -30.50 21.87 -39.16
C ALA A 62 -30.11 20.76 -40.20
N ALA A 63 -30.26 19.49 -39.74
CA ALA A 63 -31.25 18.46 -40.20
C ALA A 63 -31.08 17.53 -41.44
N ALA A 64 -31.68 16.32 -41.27
CA ALA A 64 -32.26 15.35 -42.23
C ALA A 64 -31.41 14.16 -42.79
N ASN A 65 -31.85 12.95 -42.40
CA ASN A 65 -32.04 11.67 -43.12
C ASN A 65 -30.98 11.10 -44.09
N ASP A 66 -30.67 9.80 -43.93
CA ASP A 66 -31.32 8.74 -44.73
C ASP A 66 -31.21 7.35 -44.08
N GLU A 67 -32.20 6.49 -44.32
CA GLU A 67 -32.23 5.08 -43.91
C GLU A 67 -31.84 4.17 -45.09
N VAL A 68 -31.10 3.08 -44.81
CA VAL A 68 -30.91 1.99 -45.78
C VAL A 68 -31.17 0.66 -45.08
N ALA A 69 -32.13 -0.10 -45.59
CA ALA A 69 -32.50 -1.41 -45.04
C ALA A 69 -31.42 -2.47 -45.31
N ALA A 70 -31.34 -3.46 -44.43
CA ALA A 70 -30.57 -4.69 -44.64
C ALA A 70 -31.54 -5.88 -44.72
N ASP A 71 -31.44 -6.67 -45.79
CA ASP A 71 -32.31 -7.83 -46.03
C ASP A 71 -32.11 -8.95 -45.01
N GLY A 72 -33.17 -9.72 -44.78
CA GLY A 72 -33.24 -10.71 -43.72
C GLY A 72 -32.40 -11.97 -43.95
N ALA A 73 -31.58 -12.32 -42.96
CA ALA A 73 -31.11 -13.70 -42.76
C ALA A 73 -32.19 -14.54 -42.04
N PRO A 74 -32.20 -15.88 -42.17
CA PRO A 74 -33.17 -16.73 -41.49
C PRO A 74 -33.10 -16.59 -39.96
N ALA A 75 -34.26 -16.53 -39.30
CA ALA A 75 -34.35 -16.47 -37.85
C ALA A 75 -33.85 -17.78 -37.22
N ASP A 76 -32.71 -17.71 -36.55
CA ASP A 76 -32.09 -18.82 -35.83
C ASP A 76 -32.91 -19.14 -34.56
N ALA A 77 -33.80 -20.14 -34.65
CA ALA A 77 -34.86 -20.42 -33.68
C ALA A 77 -34.37 -20.91 -32.28
N ASN A 78 -33.07 -20.82 -32.00
CA ASN A 78 -32.42 -21.17 -30.74
C ASN A 78 -31.65 -19.99 -30.10
N ALA A 79 -31.92 -18.75 -30.51
CA ALA A 79 -31.40 -17.57 -29.83
C ALA A 79 -32.06 -17.42 -28.44
N GLU A 80 -31.29 -17.66 -27.36
CA GLU A 80 -31.77 -17.48 -25.98
C GLU A 80 -31.85 -16.00 -25.62
N ILE A 81 -33.08 -15.48 -25.66
CA ILE A 81 -33.46 -14.09 -25.42
C ILE A 81 -34.32 -14.04 -24.15
N ASP A 82 -33.98 -13.10 -23.26
CA ASP A 82 -34.73 -12.70 -22.06
C ASP A 82 -34.93 -13.78 -20.96
N LEU A 83 -33.83 -14.40 -20.53
CA LEU A 83 -33.77 -15.04 -19.20
C LEU A 83 -33.78 -13.95 -18.11
N PRO A 84 -34.47 -14.15 -16.97
CA PRO A 84 -34.39 -13.22 -15.84
C PRO A 84 -32.99 -13.22 -15.21
N GLU A 85 -32.61 -12.12 -14.54
CA GLU A 85 -31.41 -12.15 -13.69
C GLU A 85 -31.67 -13.06 -12.48
N GLU A 86 -30.73 -13.94 -12.15
CA GLU A 86 -30.78 -14.88 -11.03
C GLU A 86 -29.45 -14.86 -10.27
N TYR A 87 -29.54 -15.00 -8.94
CA TYR A 87 -28.37 -15.03 -8.06
C TYR A 87 -28.19 -16.42 -7.44
N PHE A 88 -26.93 -16.84 -7.33
CA PHE A 88 -26.55 -18.15 -6.82
C PHE A 88 -25.45 -18.00 -5.79
N THR A 89 -25.39 -18.91 -4.83
CA THR A 89 -24.35 -18.89 -3.79
C THR A 89 -23.58 -20.20 -3.80
N LEU A 90 -22.26 -20.11 -3.65
CA LEU A 90 -21.38 -21.24 -3.38
C LEU A 90 -20.71 -21.04 -2.01
N GLY A 91 -20.55 -22.12 -1.26
CA GLY A 91 -19.87 -22.12 0.02
C GLY A 91 -20.69 -21.49 1.15
N SER A 92 -20.01 -20.99 2.18
CA SER A 92 -20.64 -20.50 3.39
C SER A 92 -19.75 -19.51 4.13
N ILE A 93 -20.34 -18.48 4.74
CA ILE A 93 -19.65 -17.54 5.64
C ILE A 93 -19.62 -17.99 7.11
N ASP A 94 -20.11 -19.19 7.42
CA ASP A 94 -19.88 -19.84 8.71
C ASP A 94 -18.46 -20.43 8.76
N PRO A 95 -17.57 -20.01 9.68
CA PRO A 95 -16.23 -20.58 9.81
C PRO A 95 -16.21 -22.08 10.14
N ALA A 96 -17.27 -22.63 10.75
CA ALA A 96 -17.38 -24.06 11.06
C ALA A 96 -17.79 -24.93 9.85
N SER A 97 -18.18 -24.32 8.73
CA SER A 97 -18.68 -25.03 7.54
C SER A 97 -17.61 -25.82 6.77
N GLY A 98 -16.34 -25.52 6.98
CA GLY A 98 -15.22 -25.98 6.14
C GLY A 98 -14.94 -25.10 4.90
N TYR A 99 -15.77 -24.10 4.61
CA TYR A 99 -15.45 -23.08 3.60
C TYR A 99 -14.68 -21.91 4.21
N ARG A 100 -13.80 -21.28 3.40
CA ARG A 100 -13.09 -20.03 3.78
C ARG A 100 -13.77 -18.76 3.26
N MET A 101 -14.70 -18.91 2.32
CA MET A 101 -15.51 -17.83 1.78
C MET A 101 -16.89 -18.33 1.32
N GLY A 102 -17.87 -17.43 1.35
CA GLY A 102 -19.09 -17.51 0.56
C GLY A 102 -18.93 -16.68 -0.72
N VAL A 103 -19.40 -17.20 -1.85
CA VAL A 103 -19.32 -16.55 -3.17
C VAL A 103 -20.73 -16.35 -3.71
N THR A 104 -21.10 -15.12 -4.04
CA THR A 104 -22.37 -14.78 -4.69
C THR A 104 -22.13 -14.53 -6.18
N LEU A 105 -22.78 -15.32 -7.02
CA LEU A 105 -22.73 -15.27 -8.48
C LEU A 105 -24.04 -14.69 -9.04
N THR A 106 -23.98 -14.12 -10.24
CA THR A 106 -25.16 -13.76 -11.04
C THR A 106 -25.07 -14.43 -12.42
N ASN A 107 -26.20 -14.79 -13.03
CA ASN A 107 -26.20 -15.24 -14.43
C ASN A 107 -26.00 -14.09 -15.42
N HIS A 108 -26.19 -12.83 -15.01
CA HIS A 108 -25.83 -11.63 -15.78
C HIS A 108 -24.31 -11.59 -16.01
N GLY A 109 -23.88 -11.68 -17.27
CA GLY A 109 -22.47 -11.86 -17.64
C GLY A 109 -21.81 -13.16 -17.12
N ALA A 110 -22.61 -14.08 -16.56
CA ALA A 110 -22.17 -15.23 -15.76
C ALA A 110 -21.05 -14.87 -14.77
N ALA A 111 -21.27 -13.90 -13.89
CA ALA A 111 -20.21 -13.16 -13.20
C ALA A 111 -20.22 -13.29 -11.66
N VAL A 112 -19.09 -12.97 -11.01
CA VAL A 112 -18.99 -12.95 -9.54
C VAL A 112 -19.46 -11.58 -9.02
N ARG A 113 -20.54 -11.57 -8.24
CA ARG A 113 -21.09 -10.35 -7.63
C ARG A 113 -20.44 -9.99 -6.30
N ARG A 114 -20.12 -10.99 -5.48
CA ARG A 114 -19.52 -10.80 -4.15
C ARG A 114 -18.67 -12.00 -3.72
N ILE A 115 -17.62 -11.75 -2.92
CA ILE A 115 -16.90 -12.78 -2.16
C ILE A 115 -16.75 -12.30 -0.73
N GLU A 116 -17.28 -13.06 0.23
CA GLU A 116 -17.32 -12.74 1.65
C GLU A 116 -16.52 -13.78 2.45
N LEU A 117 -15.59 -13.36 3.30
CA LEU A 117 -14.74 -14.29 4.07
C LEU A 117 -15.48 -14.85 5.29
N SER A 118 -15.39 -16.17 5.48
CA SER A 118 -16.00 -16.89 6.62
C SER A 118 -15.23 -16.69 7.94
N SER A 119 -14.00 -16.15 7.88
CA SER A 119 -13.17 -16.01 9.07
C SER A 119 -13.66 -14.88 9.98
N ALA A 120 -14.05 -15.24 11.21
CA ALA A 120 -14.38 -14.27 12.26
C ALA A 120 -13.25 -13.27 12.57
N ARG A 121 -12.00 -13.56 12.16
CA ARG A 121 -10.83 -12.68 12.27
C ARG A 121 -10.84 -11.52 11.26
N PHE A 122 -11.58 -11.64 10.15
CA PHE A 122 -11.62 -10.64 9.08
C PHE A 122 -13.04 -10.10 8.92
N GLN A 123 -13.31 -8.95 9.55
CA GLN A 123 -14.59 -8.24 9.53
C GLN A 123 -14.42 -6.87 8.87
N ASP A 124 -15.48 -6.23 8.38
CA ASP A 124 -15.35 -4.86 7.84
C ASP A 124 -14.92 -3.87 8.94
N LEU A 125 -13.91 -3.04 8.63
CA LEU A 125 -13.32 -2.05 9.55
C LEU A 125 -14.25 -0.86 9.82
N HIS A 126 -15.02 -0.47 8.80
CA HIS A 126 -15.78 0.76 8.72
C HIS A 126 -17.26 0.52 9.04
N ASP A 127 -17.88 -0.52 8.46
CA ASP A 127 -19.25 -0.88 8.82
C ASP A 127 -19.28 -1.67 10.15
N ARG A 128 -19.90 -1.05 11.16
CA ARG A 128 -20.07 -1.61 12.51
C ARG A 128 -21.54 -1.89 12.87
N ARG A 129 -22.45 -1.83 11.90
CA ARG A 129 -23.88 -2.17 12.05
C ARG A 129 -24.06 -3.68 12.26
N GLY A 130 -25.26 -4.07 12.68
CA GLY A 130 -25.66 -5.48 12.66
C GLY A 130 -25.79 -5.97 11.22
N TYR A 131 -25.10 -7.06 10.89
CA TYR A 131 -25.15 -7.70 9.58
C TYR A 131 -26.12 -8.89 9.61
N LEU A 132 -27.01 -8.91 8.63
CA LEU A 132 -28.02 -9.96 8.43
C LEU A 132 -27.57 -11.05 7.44
N GLY A 133 -26.74 -10.69 6.46
CA GLY A 133 -26.58 -11.44 5.22
C GLY A 133 -26.78 -10.50 4.05
N GLN A 134 -25.98 -10.63 2.99
CA GLN A 134 -26.29 -9.96 1.74
C GLN A 134 -27.43 -10.69 1.03
N LEU A 135 -28.51 -9.95 0.72
CA LEU A 135 -29.76 -10.52 0.21
C LEU A 135 -30.00 -10.29 -1.30
N GLU A 136 -29.16 -9.49 -1.96
CA GLU A 136 -29.28 -9.03 -3.36
C GLU A 136 -30.76 -8.72 -3.74
N LEU A 137 -31.38 -7.83 -2.94
CA LEU A 137 -32.81 -7.55 -2.97
C LEU A 137 -33.27 -6.94 -4.30
N LYS A 138 -34.35 -7.48 -4.87
CA LYS A 138 -35.00 -6.99 -6.09
C LYS A 138 -36.26 -6.19 -5.75
N GLU A 139 -36.40 -5.03 -6.37
CA GLU A 139 -37.59 -4.17 -6.25
C GLU A 139 -38.55 -4.48 -7.42
N ALA A 140 -39.31 -5.57 -7.28
CA ALA A 140 -40.24 -6.06 -8.29
C ALA A 140 -41.57 -6.42 -7.61
N ASP A 141 -42.59 -5.57 -7.78
CA ASP A 141 -43.87 -5.67 -7.06
C ASP A 141 -43.70 -5.68 -5.51
N GLY A 142 -42.63 -5.08 -5.00
CA GLY A 142 -42.19 -5.18 -3.60
C GLY A 142 -40.75 -5.67 -3.48
N LEU A 143 -40.32 -5.99 -2.25
CA LEU A 143 -38.91 -6.22 -1.92
C LEU A 143 -38.60 -7.73 -1.81
N ILE A 144 -38.13 -8.34 -2.90
CA ILE A 144 -37.89 -9.79 -2.99
C ILE A 144 -36.42 -10.13 -2.70
N VAL A 145 -36.19 -11.17 -1.89
CA VAL A 145 -34.87 -11.73 -1.60
C VAL A 145 -34.31 -12.45 -2.83
N GLY A 146 -33.19 -11.96 -3.36
CA GLY A 146 -32.54 -12.55 -4.53
C GLY A 146 -31.58 -13.68 -4.19
N ALA A 147 -30.83 -13.55 -3.09
CA ALA A 147 -29.86 -14.54 -2.61
C ALA A 147 -29.90 -14.66 -1.08
N VAL A 148 -29.44 -15.79 -0.53
CA VAL A 148 -29.14 -15.93 0.90
C VAL A 148 -27.87 -16.77 1.04
N VAL A 149 -26.76 -16.15 1.45
CA VAL A 149 -25.47 -16.85 1.61
C VAL A 149 -25.53 -17.80 2.82
N PRO A 150 -25.17 -19.09 2.69
CA PRO A 150 -25.10 -20.02 3.82
C PRO A 150 -24.20 -19.49 4.95
N GLY A 151 -24.54 -19.80 6.20
CA GLY A 151 -23.85 -19.27 7.38
C GLY A 151 -24.16 -17.82 7.74
N SER A 152 -24.94 -17.09 6.94
CA SER A 152 -25.47 -15.78 7.32
C SER A 152 -26.59 -15.88 8.38
N PRO A 153 -26.81 -14.84 9.20
CA PRO A 153 -27.98 -14.78 10.09
C PRO A 153 -29.33 -14.91 9.39
N ALA A 154 -29.43 -14.51 8.12
CA ALA A 154 -30.59 -14.74 7.26
C ALA A 154 -30.81 -16.24 7.01
N ALA A 155 -29.75 -16.97 6.60
CA ALA A 155 -29.80 -18.42 6.45
C ALA A 155 -30.15 -19.11 7.77
N ALA A 156 -29.53 -18.69 8.88
CA ALA A 156 -29.80 -19.22 10.22
C ALA A 156 -31.22 -18.94 10.74
N ALA A 157 -31.86 -17.86 10.26
CA ALA A 157 -33.27 -17.55 10.51
C ALA A 157 -34.24 -18.27 9.56
N GLY A 158 -33.75 -19.05 8.58
CA GLY A 158 -34.56 -19.76 7.61
C GLY A 158 -35.08 -18.91 6.44
N LEU A 159 -34.47 -17.74 6.18
CA LEU A 159 -34.74 -16.91 5.01
C LEU A 159 -34.24 -17.61 3.73
N GLN A 160 -34.93 -17.41 2.61
CA GLN A 160 -34.69 -18.10 1.34
C GLN A 160 -34.78 -17.13 0.15
N SER A 161 -34.12 -17.45 -0.96
CA SER A 161 -34.34 -16.74 -2.23
C SER A 161 -35.79 -16.93 -2.68
N GLY A 162 -36.40 -15.86 -3.20
CA GLY A 162 -37.83 -15.80 -3.53
C GLY A 162 -38.75 -15.38 -2.37
N ASP A 163 -38.24 -15.22 -1.14
CA ASP A 163 -39.02 -14.60 -0.05
C ASP A 163 -39.34 -13.14 -0.39
N ARG A 164 -40.60 -12.73 -0.24
CA ARG A 164 -41.00 -11.33 -0.30
C ARG A 164 -40.92 -10.73 1.10
N LEU A 165 -40.04 -9.75 1.32
CA LEU A 165 -40.01 -8.97 2.56
C LEU A 165 -41.24 -8.05 2.62
N LEU A 166 -41.94 -8.04 3.75
CA LEU A 166 -43.10 -7.19 4.01
C LEU A 166 -42.81 -6.16 5.10
N GLU A 167 -42.20 -6.59 6.21
CA GLU A 167 -41.87 -5.73 7.34
C GLU A 167 -40.53 -6.14 7.96
N ALA A 168 -39.82 -5.19 8.58
CA ALA A 168 -38.58 -5.44 9.32
C ALA A 168 -38.50 -4.57 10.58
N GLY A 169 -37.87 -5.07 11.64
CA GLY A 169 -37.57 -4.26 12.83
C GLY A 169 -37.14 -5.04 14.07
N GLY A 170 -36.94 -4.33 15.18
CA GLY A 170 -36.65 -4.92 16.50
C GLY A 170 -37.93 -5.27 17.24
N ASP A 171 -38.15 -4.64 18.41
CA ASP A 171 -39.37 -4.79 19.22
C ASP A 171 -40.65 -4.35 18.51
N LYS A 172 -40.53 -3.59 17.42
CA LYS A 172 -41.60 -3.19 16.51
C LYS A 172 -41.10 -3.30 15.08
N THR A 173 -41.88 -3.93 14.21
CA THR A 173 -41.65 -3.96 12.77
C THR A 173 -42.22 -2.69 12.10
N VAL A 174 -41.62 -2.31 10.98
CA VAL A 174 -42.16 -1.31 10.04
C VAL A 174 -42.25 -1.94 8.65
N VAL A 175 -43.23 -1.53 7.86
CA VAL A 175 -43.37 -1.97 6.45
C VAL A 175 -42.13 -1.54 5.66
N VAL A 176 -41.60 -2.43 4.82
CA VAL A 176 -40.45 -2.16 3.94
C VAL A 176 -40.84 -2.52 2.50
N THR A 177 -40.88 -1.52 1.62
CA THR A 177 -41.24 -1.68 0.20
C THR A 177 -40.03 -1.51 -0.71
N THR A 178 -39.04 -0.73 -0.27
CA THR A 178 -37.80 -0.43 -0.97
C THR A 178 -36.57 -0.89 -0.18
N ARG A 179 -35.48 -1.15 -0.89
CA ARG A 179 -34.14 -1.44 -0.36
C ARG A 179 -33.67 -0.32 0.57
N ASP A 180 -34.05 0.91 0.27
CA ASP A 180 -33.70 2.11 1.03
C ASP A 180 -34.41 2.19 2.39
N GLU A 181 -35.68 1.80 2.47
CA GLU A 181 -36.41 1.65 3.75
C GLU A 181 -35.80 0.53 4.59
N PHE A 182 -35.49 -0.62 3.96
CA PHE A 182 -34.86 -1.75 4.63
C PHE A 182 -33.46 -1.42 5.18
N ASN A 183 -32.64 -0.70 4.41
CA ASN A 183 -31.34 -0.22 4.86
C ASN A 183 -31.44 0.71 6.08
N LYS A 184 -32.44 1.61 6.13
CA LYS A 184 -32.71 2.49 7.29
C LYS A 184 -33.11 1.70 8.54
N VAL A 185 -33.80 0.58 8.40
CA VAL A 185 -34.05 -0.34 9.53
C VAL A 185 -32.74 -0.96 10.03
N LEU A 186 -31.89 -1.46 9.14
CA LEU A 186 -30.59 -2.06 9.51
C LEU A 186 -29.62 -1.06 10.15
N GLU A 187 -29.69 0.23 9.82
CA GLU A 187 -28.89 1.29 10.43
C GLU A 187 -29.14 1.48 11.94
N GLY A 188 -30.34 1.17 12.41
CA GLY A 188 -30.67 1.17 13.83
C GLY A 188 -30.04 0.03 14.62
N VAL A 189 -29.74 -1.11 13.97
CA VAL A 189 -29.40 -2.37 14.66
C VAL A 189 -27.88 -2.56 14.77
N ARG A 190 -27.45 -3.27 15.83
CA ARG A 190 -26.05 -3.56 16.16
C ARG A 190 -25.80 -5.07 16.22
N PRO A 191 -24.55 -5.54 16.08
CA PRO A 191 -24.22 -6.95 16.24
C PRO A 191 -24.70 -7.52 17.58
N ASN A 192 -25.12 -8.78 17.57
CA ASN A 192 -25.79 -9.53 18.64
C ASN A 192 -27.23 -9.13 18.98
N GLN A 193 -27.79 -8.07 18.41
CA GLN A 193 -29.22 -7.77 18.52
C GLN A 193 -30.04 -8.62 17.56
N SER A 194 -31.30 -8.87 17.90
CA SER A 194 -32.25 -9.55 17.03
C SER A 194 -32.95 -8.57 16.08
N LEU A 195 -33.16 -9.01 14.84
CA LEU A 195 -34.02 -8.38 13.84
C LEU A 195 -35.12 -9.37 13.48
N THR A 196 -36.37 -8.95 13.60
CA THR A 196 -37.55 -9.69 13.14
C THR A 196 -37.91 -9.21 11.74
N LEU A 197 -38.14 -10.17 10.83
CA LEU A 197 -38.58 -9.97 9.46
C LEU A 197 -39.94 -10.64 9.30
N VAL A 198 -40.92 -9.90 8.80
CA VAL A 198 -42.18 -10.46 8.32
C VAL A 198 -42.04 -10.64 6.82
N ILE A 199 -42.29 -11.87 6.37
CA ILE A 199 -42.08 -12.28 4.97
C ILE A 199 -43.30 -13.03 4.45
N GLU A 200 -43.49 -12.99 3.14
CA GLU A 200 -44.40 -13.86 2.40
C GLU A 200 -43.58 -14.93 1.65
N ARG A 201 -43.94 -16.20 1.85
CA ARG A 201 -43.41 -17.36 1.11
C ARG A 201 -44.59 -18.19 0.63
N ALA A 202 -44.65 -18.48 -0.68
CA ALA A 202 -45.77 -19.21 -1.30
C ALA A 202 -47.17 -18.66 -0.91
N GLY A 203 -47.32 -17.33 -0.80
CA GLY A 203 -48.56 -16.67 -0.40
C GLY A 203 -48.92 -16.77 1.09
N GLN A 204 -48.03 -17.31 1.94
CA GLN A 204 -48.22 -17.36 3.39
C GLN A 204 -47.32 -16.35 4.09
N ARG A 205 -47.93 -15.48 4.91
CA ARG A 205 -47.24 -14.51 5.78
C ARG A 205 -46.71 -15.22 7.03
N GLN A 206 -45.39 -15.21 7.19
CA GLN A 206 -44.67 -15.78 8.33
C GLN A 206 -43.69 -14.76 8.94
N SER A 207 -43.17 -15.07 10.13
CA SER A 207 -42.21 -14.22 10.84
C SER A 207 -40.94 -15.01 11.15
N VAL A 208 -39.78 -14.45 10.84
CA VAL A 208 -38.46 -15.02 11.12
C VAL A 208 -37.61 -14.02 11.88
N THR A 209 -36.86 -14.49 12.89
CA THR A 209 -36.02 -13.61 13.73
C THR A 209 -34.55 -14.01 13.61
N ALA A 210 -33.75 -13.13 13.02
CA ALA A 210 -32.31 -13.30 12.85
C ALA A 210 -31.55 -12.59 13.99
N LYS A 211 -30.62 -13.29 14.64
CA LYS A 211 -29.66 -12.64 15.54
C LYS A 211 -28.50 -12.10 14.71
N LEU A 212 -28.43 -10.79 14.53
CA LEU A 212 -27.46 -10.17 13.62
C LEU A 212 -26.02 -10.36 14.12
N GLN A 213 -25.10 -10.59 13.19
CA GLN A 213 -23.66 -10.70 13.50
C GLN A 213 -22.91 -9.41 13.14
N ARG A 214 -21.59 -9.43 13.15
CA ARG A 214 -20.76 -8.35 12.61
C ARG A 214 -20.43 -8.65 11.15
N ARG A 215 -20.49 -7.63 10.26
CA ARG A 215 -20.23 -7.79 8.82
C ARG A 215 -18.88 -8.49 8.58
N PRO A 216 -18.84 -9.60 7.81
CA PRO A 216 -17.59 -10.23 7.39
C PRO A 216 -16.77 -9.27 6.52
N LEU A 217 -15.52 -9.62 6.21
CA LEU A 217 -14.78 -8.89 5.19
C LEU A 217 -15.21 -9.35 3.80
N GLU A 218 -15.56 -8.38 2.97
CA GLU A 218 -15.95 -8.59 1.58
C GLU A 218 -14.74 -8.27 0.68
N LEU A 219 -14.20 -9.26 -0.03
CA LEU A 219 -13.03 -9.11 -0.89
C LEU A 219 -13.38 -8.67 -2.32
N ILE A 220 -14.53 -9.10 -2.82
CA ILE A 220 -15.17 -8.55 -4.02
C ILE A 220 -16.54 -8.06 -3.57
N ARG A 221 -16.91 -6.83 -3.95
CA ARG A 221 -18.23 -6.24 -3.73
C ARG A 221 -18.53 -5.17 -4.78
N PRO A 222 -19.78 -4.74 -4.97
CA PRO A 222 -20.12 -3.63 -5.84
C PRO A 222 -19.38 -2.34 -5.45
N GLU A 223 -18.73 -1.69 -6.41
CA GLU A 223 -17.90 -0.50 -6.16
C GLU A 223 -18.68 0.68 -5.55
N ALA A 224 -20.00 0.75 -5.79
CA ALA A 224 -20.92 1.69 -5.15
C ALA A 224 -20.72 1.77 -3.62
N GLU A 225 -20.38 0.66 -2.96
CA GLU A 225 -20.15 0.62 -1.51
C GLU A 225 -18.85 1.31 -1.10
N ASN A 226 -17.81 1.23 -1.94
CA ASN A 226 -16.56 1.97 -1.75
C ASN A 226 -16.74 3.46 -2.09
N VAL A 227 -17.57 3.81 -3.09
CA VAL A 227 -17.94 5.20 -3.39
C VAL A 227 -18.73 5.81 -2.24
N ALA A 228 -19.74 5.12 -1.71
CA ALA A 228 -20.53 5.56 -0.55
C ALA A 228 -19.64 5.79 0.69
N LEU A 229 -18.72 4.86 0.98
CA LEU A 229 -17.75 4.98 2.08
C LEU A 229 -16.84 6.22 1.98
N ARG A 230 -16.58 6.71 0.76
CA ARG A 230 -15.74 7.88 0.49
C ARG A 230 -16.53 9.19 0.46
N ASN A 231 -17.71 9.18 -0.17
CA ASN A 231 -18.45 10.37 -0.57
C ASN A 231 -19.77 10.60 0.21
N GLY A 232 -20.22 9.62 1.01
CA GLY A 232 -21.51 9.65 1.72
C GLY A 232 -22.73 9.36 0.84
N LYS A 233 -22.69 9.68 -0.46
CA LYS A 233 -23.67 9.25 -1.47
C LYS A 233 -22.96 8.63 -2.69
N VAL A 234 -23.66 7.71 -3.35
CA VAL A 234 -23.33 7.22 -4.70
C VAL A 234 -24.04 8.11 -5.73
N PRO A 235 -23.43 8.41 -6.90
CA PRO A 235 -24.15 9.03 -8.02
C PRO A 235 -25.31 8.15 -8.50
N ASP A 236 -26.42 8.75 -8.94
CA ASP A 236 -27.66 8.04 -9.28
C ASP A 236 -27.55 7.22 -10.59
N ASP A 237 -26.53 7.51 -11.40
CA ASP A 237 -26.16 6.85 -12.66
C ASP A 237 -24.98 5.87 -12.50
N PHE A 238 -24.47 5.65 -11.29
CA PHE A 238 -23.22 4.91 -11.06
C PHE A 238 -23.36 3.38 -11.23
N GLN A 239 -22.89 2.87 -12.36
CA GLN A 239 -22.84 1.43 -12.64
C GLN A 239 -21.64 0.76 -11.96
N SER A 240 -21.90 -0.36 -11.27
CA SER A 240 -20.88 -1.19 -10.61
C SER A 240 -20.83 -2.58 -11.26
N PRO A 241 -19.96 -2.82 -12.26
CA PRO A 241 -19.90 -4.10 -12.96
C PRO A 241 -19.44 -5.24 -12.03
N PRO A 242 -19.96 -6.45 -12.18
CA PRO A 242 -19.47 -7.62 -11.45
C PRO A 242 -18.04 -8.01 -11.88
N SER A 243 -17.40 -8.91 -11.14
CA SER A 243 -16.06 -9.41 -11.46
C SER A 243 -16.10 -10.60 -12.40
N PHE A 244 -15.03 -10.77 -13.20
CA PHE A 244 -14.87 -11.86 -14.17
C PHE A 244 -15.87 -11.86 -15.33
N LEU A 245 -16.29 -10.67 -15.79
CA LEU A 245 -16.98 -10.48 -17.07
C LEU A 245 -16.11 -10.99 -18.24
N LEU A 246 -16.77 -11.51 -19.28
CA LEU A 246 -16.10 -12.11 -20.45
C LEU A 246 -16.78 -11.65 -21.73
N THR A 247 -15.97 -11.35 -22.76
CA THR A 247 -16.44 -10.95 -24.10
C THR A 247 -15.51 -11.47 -25.19
N LEU A 248 -15.91 -11.39 -26.46
CA LEU A 248 -15.00 -11.73 -27.57
C LEU A 248 -14.18 -10.50 -27.99
N ALA A 249 -12.87 -10.63 -27.89
CA ALA A 249 -11.91 -9.64 -28.38
C ALA A 249 -11.82 -9.67 -29.92
N GLU A 250 -11.90 -10.86 -30.51
CA GLU A 250 -11.99 -11.10 -31.96
C GLU A 250 -12.99 -12.23 -32.25
N LEU A 251 -13.75 -12.09 -33.33
CA LEU A 251 -14.57 -13.14 -33.93
C LEU A 251 -14.48 -13.00 -35.46
N ASP A 252 -13.77 -13.94 -36.08
CA ASP A 252 -13.38 -13.98 -37.48
C ASP A 252 -12.65 -12.70 -37.92
N ASP A 253 -13.29 -11.84 -38.71
CA ASP A 253 -12.74 -10.53 -39.11
C ASP A 253 -13.20 -9.38 -38.19
N LYS A 254 -14.19 -9.62 -37.31
CA LYS A 254 -14.70 -8.62 -36.36
C LYS A 254 -13.79 -8.53 -35.13
N LYS A 255 -13.62 -7.32 -34.60
CA LYS A 255 -12.82 -7.05 -33.39
C LYS A 255 -13.56 -6.10 -32.44
N LEU A 256 -13.30 -6.24 -31.14
CA LEU A 256 -13.81 -5.36 -30.09
C LEU A 256 -13.36 -3.91 -30.32
N ALA A 257 -14.28 -2.95 -30.22
CA ALA A 257 -14.04 -1.56 -30.62
C ALA A 257 -14.18 -0.61 -29.41
N ALA A 258 -13.04 -0.14 -28.88
CA ALA A 258 -13.00 0.79 -27.73
C ALA A 258 -13.92 0.35 -26.57
N ASP A 259 -13.67 -0.87 -26.10
CA ASP A 259 -14.37 -1.55 -25.00
C ASP A 259 -15.87 -1.87 -25.23
N LYS A 260 -16.41 -1.58 -26.42
CA LYS A 260 -17.77 -2.02 -26.81
C LYS A 260 -17.77 -3.45 -27.37
N PRO A 261 -18.73 -4.31 -26.98
CA PRO A 261 -18.91 -5.66 -27.52
C PRO A 261 -19.00 -5.70 -29.05
N ILE A 262 -18.60 -6.84 -29.63
CA ILE A 262 -18.77 -7.09 -31.07
C ILE A 262 -20.28 -7.17 -31.39
N PRO A 263 -20.82 -6.46 -32.41
CA PRO A 263 -22.24 -6.50 -32.73
C PRO A 263 -22.77 -7.93 -32.99
N GLY A 264 -23.78 -8.31 -32.21
CA GLY A 264 -24.36 -9.67 -32.16
C GLY A 264 -23.75 -10.58 -31.08
N VAL A 265 -22.66 -10.17 -30.42
CA VAL A 265 -21.99 -10.91 -29.34
C VAL A 265 -22.23 -10.19 -28.02
N ASP A 266 -23.38 -10.43 -27.41
CA ASP A 266 -23.64 -10.01 -26.04
C ASP A 266 -23.34 -11.17 -25.06
N LEU A 267 -22.27 -11.00 -24.30
CA LEU A 267 -21.78 -11.90 -23.26
C LEU A 267 -21.58 -11.19 -21.90
N GLU A 268 -21.51 -9.85 -21.89
CA GLU A 268 -21.24 -9.03 -20.69
C GLU A 268 -22.54 -8.56 -20.02
N GLU A 269 -23.55 -8.15 -20.80
CA GLU A 269 -24.81 -7.59 -20.29
C GLU A 269 -25.97 -8.61 -20.31
N ALA A 270 -25.89 -9.63 -21.17
CA ALA A 270 -26.90 -10.68 -21.23
C ALA A 270 -26.91 -11.61 -20.00
N ASN A 271 -28.07 -12.18 -19.72
CA ASN A 271 -28.25 -13.28 -18.77
C ASN A 271 -27.94 -14.63 -19.45
N TRP A 272 -27.16 -15.46 -18.76
CA TRP A 272 -26.73 -16.78 -19.25
C TRP A 272 -27.62 -17.89 -18.68
N ARG A 273 -27.74 -19.03 -19.38
CA ARG A 273 -28.46 -20.20 -18.88
C ARG A 273 -27.61 -20.91 -17.83
N ARG A 274 -28.16 -21.16 -16.63
CA ARG A 274 -27.51 -22.06 -15.67
C ARG A 274 -27.59 -23.51 -16.18
N VAL A 275 -26.48 -24.23 -16.10
CA VAL A 275 -26.39 -25.66 -16.43
C VAL A 275 -26.20 -26.45 -15.14
N GLU A 276 -26.91 -27.57 -14.99
CA GLU A 276 -26.68 -28.48 -13.87
C GLU A 276 -25.23 -28.98 -13.85
N THR A 277 -24.69 -29.19 -12.66
CA THR A 277 -23.28 -29.53 -12.49
C THR A 277 -23.17 -30.59 -11.40
N ASP A 278 -22.55 -31.72 -11.70
CA ASP A 278 -22.36 -32.82 -10.74
C ASP A 278 -21.63 -32.33 -9.48
N GLY A 279 -22.14 -32.73 -8.31
CA GLY A 279 -21.49 -32.48 -7.03
C GLY A 279 -20.14 -33.18 -6.95
N ALA A 280 -19.09 -32.45 -6.56
CA ALA A 280 -17.74 -33.00 -6.52
C ALA A 280 -17.54 -33.91 -5.30
N LYS A 281 -16.81 -35.02 -5.49
CA LYS A 281 -16.64 -36.08 -4.47
C LYS A 281 -15.78 -35.67 -3.28
N ASP A 282 -15.05 -34.57 -3.40
CA ASP A 282 -14.26 -33.92 -2.35
C ASP A 282 -15.09 -32.92 -1.50
N GLY A 283 -16.36 -32.72 -1.85
CA GLY A 283 -17.22 -31.72 -1.22
C GLY A 283 -17.05 -30.30 -1.76
N SER A 284 -16.35 -30.11 -2.89
CA SER A 284 -16.29 -28.83 -3.59
C SER A 284 -17.63 -28.50 -4.28
N GLU A 285 -18.08 -27.25 -4.16
CA GLU A 285 -19.31 -26.75 -4.78
C GLU A 285 -19.02 -26.09 -6.13
N SER A 286 -19.94 -26.20 -7.10
CA SER A 286 -19.76 -25.53 -8.39
C SER A 286 -21.06 -25.11 -9.06
N ALA A 287 -20.97 -24.06 -9.89
CA ALA A 287 -22.04 -23.58 -10.74
C ALA A 287 -21.51 -23.34 -12.16
N SER A 288 -22.24 -23.82 -13.16
CA SER A 288 -21.92 -23.64 -14.57
C SER A 288 -22.97 -22.76 -15.24
N PHE A 289 -22.52 -21.84 -16.08
CA PHE A 289 -23.35 -20.98 -16.91
C PHE A 289 -22.96 -21.16 -18.37
N GLU A 290 -23.93 -21.20 -19.27
CA GLU A 290 -23.76 -21.39 -20.70
C GLU A 290 -24.54 -20.34 -21.47
N ARG A 291 -23.98 -19.87 -22.59
CA ARG A 291 -24.67 -19.00 -23.53
C ARG A 291 -24.28 -19.34 -24.95
N ARG A 292 -25.27 -19.61 -25.81
CA ARG A 292 -25.09 -19.78 -27.25
C ARG A 292 -25.15 -18.43 -27.95
N LEU A 293 -24.20 -18.17 -28.84
CA LEU A 293 -24.12 -16.95 -29.64
C LEU A 293 -24.96 -17.11 -30.93
N PRO A 294 -26.03 -16.30 -31.13
CA PRO A 294 -26.91 -16.41 -32.28
C PRO A 294 -26.17 -16.34 -33.63
N GLY A 295 -26.56 -17.17 -34.61
CA GLY A 295 -26.04 -17.12 -35.97
C GLY A 295 -24.59 -17.59 -36.17
N SER A 296 -23.86 -17.93 -35.10
CA SER A 296 -22.51 -18.55 -35.18
C SER A 296 -22.52 -20.03 -34.78
N GLY A 297 -23.43 -20.44 -33.90
CA GLY A 297 -23.37 -21.78 -33.29
C GLY A 297 -22.26 -21.95 -32.24
N LEU A 298 -21.50 -20.90 -31.93
CA LEU A 298 -20.57 -20.90 -30.81
C LEU A 298 -21.34 -20.95 -29.49
N VAL A 299 -20.85 -21.76 -28.56
CA VAL A 299 -21.34 -21.88 -27.19
C VAL A 299 -20.19 -21.55 -26.25
N VAL A 300 -20.43 -20.59 -25.35
CA VAL A 300 -19.48 -20.21 -24.30
C VAL A 300 -20.01 -20.72 -22.97
N THR A 301 -19.18 -21.45 -22.23
CA THR A 301 -19.49 -21.99 -20.91
C THR A 301 -18.48 -21.45 -19.89
N LYS A 302 -18.98 -20.91 -18.78
CA LYS A 302 -18.17 -20.48 -17.62
C LYS A 302 -18.56 -21.33 -16.41
N ARG A 303 -17.62 -22.09 -15.86
CA ARG A 303 -17.80 -22.84 -14.61
C ARG A 303 -17.01 -22.17 -13.49
N TYR A 304 -17.66 -22.03 -12.34
CA TYR A 304 -17.07 -21.63 -11.08
C TYR A 304 -17.06 -22.84 -10.15
N THR A 305 -15.89 -23.19 -9.60
CA THR A 305 -15.73 -24.29 -8.64
C THR A 305 -15.02 -23.79 -7.39
N LEU A 306 -15.70 -23.83 -6.25
CA LEU A 306 -15.21 -23.39 -4.94
C LEU A 306 -14.75 -24.60 -4.13
N ARG A 307 -13.48 -24.58 -3.72
CA ARG A 307 -12.88 -25.65 -2.91
C ARG A 307 -13.38 -25.61 -1.46
N LYS A 308 -13.65 -26.77 -0.89
CA LYS A 308 -13.86 -26.94 0.56
C LYS A 308 -12.53 -27.32 1.25
N ALA A 309 -12.28 -26.81 2.46
CA ALA A 309 -11.11 -27.23 3.25
C ALA A 309 -11.32 -28.63 3.85
N PRO A 310 -10.27 -29.47 3.98
CA PRO A 310 -10.37 -30.78 4.61
C PRO A 310 -10.80 -30.70 6.08
N GLU A 311 -11.63 -31.65 6.54
CA GLU A 311 -12.20 -31.63 7.91
C GLU A 311 -11.13 -31.67 9.01
N LEU A 312 -10.04 -32.40 8.80
CA LEU A 312 -8.89 -32.47 9.71
C LEU A 312 -8.09 -31.15 9.80
N GLU A 313 -8.37 -30.19 8.93
CA GLU A 313 -7.59 -28.97 8.70
C GLU A 313 -8.43 -27.68 8.84
N ALA A 314 -9.69 -27.80 9.29
CA ALA A 314 -10.63 -26.69 9.41
C ALA A 314 -10.09 -25.54 10.30
N ASP A 315 -9.38 -25.84 11.38
CA ASP A 315 -8.76 -24.84 12.26
C ASP A 315 -7.39 -24.32 11.75
N GLY A 316 -6.87 -24.88 10.65
CA GLY A 316 -5.55 -24.59 10.13
C GLY A 316 -5.41 -23.22 9.46
N GLU A 317 -4.77 -22.28 10.14
CA GLU A 317 -4.56 -20.89 9.69
C GLU A 317 -3.76 -20.74 8.38
N ALA A 318 -2.97 -21.75 8.01
CA ALA A 318 -2.06 -21.74 6.86
C ALA A 318 -2.55 -22.53 5.64
N LEU A 319 -3.66 -23.27 5.75
CA LEU A 319 -4.03 -24.31 4.78
C LEU A 319 -5.01 -23.84 3.67
N PRO A 320 -4.88 -24.35 2.43
CA PRO A 320 -5.46 -23.74 1.23
C PRO A 320 -6.93 -24.13 0.96
N ALA A 321 -7.81 -23.13 1.04
CA ALA A 321 -9.14 -23.15 0.40
C ALA A 321 -9.65 -21.71 0.14
N TYR A 322 -8.72 -20.77 -0.09
CA TYR A 322 -9.00 -19.37 -0.45
C TYR A 322 -9.03 -19.18 -1.97
N ASP A 323 -9.42 -20.21 -2.72
CA ASP A 323 -9.41 -20.22 -4.19
C ASP A 323 -10.76 -20.61 -4.80
N LEU A 324 -11.07 -19.91 -5.89
CA LEU A 324 -12.18 -20.15 -6.78
C LEU A 324 -11.58 -20.52 -8.14
N THR A 325 -11.82 -21.75 -8.62
CA THR A 325 -11.44 -22.13 -9.98
C THR A 325 -12.47 -21.57 -10.96
N VAL A 326 -12.00 -20.92 -12.02
CA VAL A 326 -12.80 -20.38 -13.11
C VAL A 326 -12.38 -21.06 -14.40
N ASP A 327 -13.26 -21.90 -14.94
CA ASP A 327 -13.04 -22.58 -16.22
C ASP A 327 -13.84 -21.89 -17.32
N VAL A 328 -13.15 -21.45 -18.37
CA VAL A 328 -13.72 -20.81 -19.56
C VAL A 328 -13.62 -21.80 -20.71
N THR A 329 -14.76 -22.26 -21.22
CA THR A 329 -14.83 -23.17 -22.37
C THR A 329 -15.55 -22.51 -23.53
N LEU A 330 -15.01 -22.65 -24.73
CA LEU A 330 -15.63 -22.20 -25.98
C LEU A 330 -15.73 -23.42 -26.91
N ARG A 331 -16.95 -23.78 -27.30
CA ARG A 331 -17.28 -24.92 -28.17
C ARG A 331 -17.99 -24.43 -29.42
N ASN A 332 -17.75 -25.09 -30.55
CA ASN A 332 -18.40 -24.78 -31.82
C ASN A 332 -19.44 -25.86 -32.17
N ASP A 333 -20.72 -25.60 -31.92
CA ASP A 333 -21.83 -26.47 -32.36
C ASP A 333 -22.23 -26.20 -33.83
N GLY A 334 -21.65 -25.17 -34.45
CA GLY A 334 -21.88 -24.77 -35.83
C GLY A 334 -21.18 -25.68 -36.84
N GLN A 335 -21.36 -25.36 -38.13
CA GLN A 335 -20.69 -26.03 -39.25
C GLN A 335 -19.55 -25.19 -39.84
N ALA A 336 -19.53 -23.87 -39.55
CA ALA A 336 -18.45 -22.98 -39.95
C ALA A 336 -17.25 -23.15 -39.00
N LYS A 337 -16.04 -23.01 -39.54
CA LYS A 337 -14.83 -22.84 -38.72
C LYS A 337 -14.74 -21.37 -38.31
N HIS A 338 -14.57 -21.11 -37.02
CA HIS A 338 -14.37 -19.76 -36.49
C HIS A 338 -12.90 -19.54 -36.07
N ASP A 339 -12.41 -18.32 -36.29
CA ASP A 339 -11.22 -17.78 -35.62
C ASP A 339 -11.68 -16.86 -34.50
N LEU A 340 -11.11 -16.94 -33.31
CA LEU A 340 -11.55 -16.09 -32.19
C LEU A 340 -10.46 -15.82 -31.16
N ALA A 341 -10.68 -14.76 -30.39
CA ALA A 341 -9.98 -14.46 -29.14
C ALA A 341 -11.00 -13.90 -28.14
N TYR A 342 -10.86 -14.22 -26.85
CA TYR A 342 -11.71 -13.65 -25.81
C TYR A 342 -10.94 -12.68 -24.91
N ARG A 343 -11.70 -11.85 -24.21
CA ARG A 343 -11.25 -10.98 -23.13
C ARG A 343 -11.93 -11.44 -21.84
N LEU A 344 -11.16 -11.54 -20.77
CA LEU A 344 -11.65 -11.81 -19.42
C LEU A 344 -11.20 -10.64 -18.54
N ASP A 345 -12.14 -9.97 -17.88
CA ASP A 345 -11.81 -8.96 -16.87
C ASP A 345 -11.53 -9.62 -15.51
N GLY A 346 -10.73 -8.96 -14.68
CA GLY A 346 -10.29 -9.50 -13.41
C GLY A 346 -11.24 -9.23 -12.24
N PRO A 347 -10.75 -9.44 -11.01
CA PRO A 347 -11.48 -9.03 -9.80
C PRO A 347 -11.53 -7.50 -9.70
N ASN A 348 -12.68 -6.94 -9.35
CA ASN A 348 -12.86 -5.51 -9.10
C ASN A 348 -13.60 -5.27 -7.76
N GLY A 349 -13.68 -4.02 -7.32
CA GLY A 349 -14.47 -3.64 -6.15
C GLY A 349 -13.83 -3.96 -4.79
N LEU A 350 -12.56 -4.39 -4.77
CA LEU A 350 -11.81 -4.69 -3.54
C LEU A 350 -11.94 -3.56 -2.50
N PRO A 351 -12.00 -3.87 -1.19
CA PRO A 351 -12.30 -2.88 -0.16
C PRO A 351 -11.18 -1.84 -0.02
N ILE A 352 -11.54 -0.56 -0.05
CA ILE A 352 -10.61 0.57 0.19
C ILE A 352 -10.31 0.74 1.69
N GLU A 353 -9.76 -0.31 2.30
CA GLU A 353 -9.49 -0.37 3.74
C GLU A 353 -8.63 0.80 4.22
N GLY A 354 -9.08 1.46 5.29
CA GLY A 354 -8.37 2.58 5.90
C GLY A 354 -8.20 3.82 5.01
N TRP A 355 -9.09 4.05 4.02
CA TRP A 355 -8.95 5.06 2.96
C TRP A 355 -8.43 6.46 3.34
N TRP A 356 -8.64 6.93 4.58
CA TRP A 356 -8.17 8.24 5.06
C TRP A 356 -6.76 8.26 5.69
N TYR A 357 -6.17 7.10 5.98
CA TYR A 357 -4.81 6.94 6.55
C TYR A 357 -3.91 5.95 5.78
N ALA A 358 -4.49 4.99 5.07
CA ALA A 358 -3.77 3.94 4.38
C ALA A 358 -2.81 4.49 3.31
N THR A 359 -1.56 4.03 3.39
CA THR A 359 -0.45 4.43 2.54
C THR A 359 0.38 3.18 2.20
N LYS A 360 0.08 2.59 1.04
CA LYS A 360 0.88 1.53 0.44
C LYS A 360 2.28 2.04 0.06
N ILE A 361 3.16 1.12 -0.34
CA ILE A 361 4.48 1.44 -0.89
C ILE A 361 4.60 0.71 -2.22
N GLY A 362 5.01 1.42 -3.26
CA GLY A 362 5.34 0.80 -4.52
C GLY A 362 6.68 0.08 -4.46
N ARG A 363 6.78 -1.04 -5.17
CA ARG A 363 8.06 -1.52 -5.71
C ARG A 363 8.73 -0.45 -6.56
N ASN A 364 7.92 0.32 -7.28
CA ASN A 364 8.30 1.43 -8.15
C ASN A 364 8.18 2.80 -7.45
N TRP A 365 8.88 3.81 -7.99
CA TRP A 365 8.86 5.19 -7.49
C TRP A 365 7.61 5.99 -7.89
N GLY A 366 6.69 5.40 -8.66
CA GLY A 366 5.39 5.99 -9.00
C GLY A 366 4.42 6.00 -7.82
N GLY A 367 3.35 6.78 -7.94
CA GLY A 367 2.28 6.81 -6.94
C GLY A 367 1.54 5.48 -6.87
N VAL A 368 1.35 4.95 -5.66
CA VAL A 368 0.50 3.78 -5.39
C VAL A 368 -0.87 4.20 -4.88
N GLY A 369 -1.88 3.44 -5.27
CA GLY A 369 -3.24 3.58 -4.79
C GLY A 369 -3.47 2.87 -3.45
N LEU A 370 -4.75 2.68 -3.14
CA LEU A 370 -5.19 1.69 -2.15
C LEU A 370 -5.35 0.29 -2.76
N ARG A 371 -5.63 0.25 -4.07
CA ARG A 371 -5.71 -0.92 -4.94
C ARG A 371 -4.68 -0.72 -6.05
N ASP A 372 -3.71 -1.62 -6.21
CA ASP A 372 -2.78 -1.58 -7.34
C ASP A 372 -2.96 -2.85 -8.17
N VAL A 373 -2.53 -2.84 -9.43
CA VAL A 373 -2.49 -4.08 -10.22
C VAL A 373 -1.07 -4.64 -10.17
N ILE A 374 -0.92 -5.87 -9.68
CA ILE A 374 0.36 -6.60 -9.59
C ILE A 374 0.27 -7.85 -10.47
N GLY A 375 1.29 -8.04 -11.31
CA GLY A 375 1.36 -9.19 -12.21
C GLY A 375 2.78 -9.56 -12.59
N ARG A 376 2.95 -10.80 -13.02
CA ARG A 376 4.24 -11.35 -13.42
C ARG A 376 4.06 -12.30 -14.60
N TYR A 377 4.89 -12.12 -15.61
CA TYR A 377 5.04 -13.08 -16.70
C TYR A 377 6.14 -14.09 -16.37
N TYR A 378 6.06 -15.30 -16.93
CA TYR A 378 7.12 -16.28 -16.87
C TYR A 378 8.41 -15.71 -17.50
N GLY A 379 9.55 -15.94 -16.85
CA GLY A 379 10.85 -15.37 -17.22
C GLY A 379 11.06 -13.90 -16.83
N ALA A 380 10.05 -13.21 -16.28
CA ALA A 380 10.12 -11.78 -15.92
C ALA A 380 10.18 -11.52 -14.41
N ASP A 381 10.62 -10.31 -14.04
CA ASP A 381 10.44 -9.75 -12.70
C ASP A 381 8.97 -9.32 -12.47
N PRO A 382 8.44 -9.39 -11.23
CA PRO A 382 7.09 -8.95 -10.91
C PRO A 382 6.92 -7.43 -11.04
N THR A 383 5.85 -7.01 -11.70
CA THR A 383 5.52 -5.60 -11.98
C THR A 383 4.31 -5.15 -11.16
N GLN A 384 4.33 -3.89 -10.73
CA GLN A 384 3.24 -3.22 -10.01
C GLN A 384 2.90 -1.90 -10.70
N GLN A 385 1.61 -1.69 -10.96
CA GLN A 385 1.04 -0.47 -11.55
C GLN A 385 0.05 0.17 -10.56
N GLY A 386 0.26 1.46 -10.26
CA GLY A 386 -0.54 2.16 -9.27
C GLY A 386 -1.88 2.63 -9.80
N ALA A 387 -2.92 2.64 -8.95
CA ALA A 387 -4.27 3.10 -9.33
C ALA A 387 -4.27 4.42 -10.09
N ALA A 388 -3.50 5.41 -9.60
CA ALA A 388 -3.45 6.74 -10.18
C ALA A 388 -2.79 6.78 -11.56
N THR A 389 -1.85 5.87 -11.85
CA THR A 389 -1.21 5.74 -13.17
C THR A 389 -2.15 5.06 -14.17
N ILE A 390 -2.91 4.05 -13.72
CA ILE A 390 -3.94 3.39 -14.52
C ILE A 390 -5.08 4.36 -14.85
N ALA A 391 -5.59 5.09 -13.85
CA ALA A 391 -6.66 6.07 -14.02
C ALA A 391 -6.26 7.31 -14.86
N ALA A 392 -4.96 7.57 -15.02
CA ALA A 392 -4.45 8.61 -15.92
C ALA A 392 -4.28 8.14 -17.38
N GLY A 393 -4.37 6.82 -17.65
CA GLY A 393 -4.02 6.24 -18.96
C GLY A 393 -2.51 6.05 -19.18
N ASP A 394 -1.67 6.42 -18.22
CA ASP A 394 -0.20 6.35 -18.27
C ASP A 394 0.35 4.92 -18.04
N ALA A 395 -0.51 3.93 -17.81
CA ALA A 395 -0.12 2.57 -17.50
C ALA A 395 0.19 1.75 -18.78
N PRO A 396 1.44 1.31 -19.02
CA PRO A 396 1.76 0.48 -20.18
C PRO A 396 1.14 -0.93 -20.05
N PRO A 397 0.90 -1.67 -21.14
CA PRO A 397 0.58 -3.09 -21.05
C PRO A 397 1.73 -3.86 -20.36
N PHE A 398 1.39 -4.90 -19.59
CA PHE A 398 2.39 -5.84 -19.08
C PHE A 398 2.92 -6.69 -20.26
N GLN A 399 4.17 -7.14 -20.18
CA GLN A 399 4.87 -7.80 -21.29
C GLN A 399 5.61 -9.06 -20.83
N GLY A 400 5.58 -10.11 -21.65
CA GLY A 400 6.35 -11.34 -21.49
C GLY A 400 5.79 -12.48 -22.37
N PRO A 401 6.40 -13.68 -22.33
CA PRO A 401 6.07 -14.80 -23.23
C PRO A 401 4.83 -15.62 -22.82
N GLY A 402 4.51 -15.67 -21.52
CA GLY A 402 3.33 -16.34 -20.97
C GLY A 402 3.07 -15.83 -19.55
N LEU A 403 1.80 -15.77 -19.14
CA LEU A 403 1.43 -15.20 -17.84
C LEU A 403 1.72 -16.20 -16.70
N ALA A 404 2.37 -15.76 -15.63
CA ALA A 404 2.44 -16.55 -14.40
C ALA A 404 1.26 -16.26 -13.45
N TYR A 405 0.95 -14.98 -13.22
CA TYR A 405 -0.26 -14.53 -12.50
C TYR A 405 -0.45 -13.02 -12.64
N MET A 406 -1.68 -12.53 -12.43
CA MET A 406 -1.95 -11.10 -12.24
C MET A 406 -3.22 -10.88 -11.41
N GLY A 407 -3.27 -9.79 -10.66
CA GLY A 407 -4.33 -9.53 -9.70
C GLY A 407 -4.36 -8.11 -9.15
N VAL A 408 -5.36 -7.84 -8.33
CA VAL A 408 -5.54 -6.57 -7.62
C VAL A 408 -5.04 -6.71 -6.18
N ASP A 409 -4.22 -5.74 -5.79
CA ASP A 409 -3.44 -5.72 -4.58
C ASP A 409 -3.94 -4.62 -3.63
N ALA A 410 -4.60 -5.00 -2.53
CA ALA A 410 -4.99 -4.09 -1.46
C ALA A 410 -3.90 -3.98 -0.39
N GLN A 411 -4.16 -3.35 0.76
CA GLN A 411 -3.19 -3.27 1.87
C GLN A 411 -2.87 -4.67 2.43
N TYR A 412 -3.89 -5.38 2.93
CA TYR A 412 -3.75 -6.64 3.68
C TYR A 412 -4.27 -7.89 2.95
N PHE A 413 -4.93 -7.70 1.80
CA PHE A 413 -5.56 -8.75 0.99
C PHE A 413 -5.18 -8.57 -0.48
N CYS A 414 -5.35 -9.61 -1.27
CA CYS A 414 -5.25 -9.53 -2.72
C CYS A 414 -6.19 -10.55 -3.36
N VAL A 415 -6.62 -10.25 -4.57
CA VAL A 415 -7.35 -11.19 -5.42
C VAL A 415 -6.55 -11.37 -6.70
N ALA A 416 -6.06 -12.58 -6.96
CA ALA A 416 -5.06 -12.84 -7.99
C ALA A 416 -5.37 -14.12 -8.78
N LEU A 417 -5.32 -13.98 -10.11
CA LEU A 417 -5.64 -15.02 -11.08
C LEU A 417 -4.34 -15.65 -11.58
N ILE A 418 -4.25 -16.97 -11.48
CA ILE A 418 -3.14 -17.82 -11.91
C ILE A 418 -3.67 -18.73 -13.03
N PRO A 419 -3.05 -18.79 -14.23
CA PRO A 419 -3.37 -19.82 -15.21
C PRO A 419 -3.12 -21.20 -14.63
N ASN A 420 -4.13 -22.06 -14.66
CA ASN A 420 -4.07 -23.41 -14.10
C ASN A 420 -3.40 -24.35 -15.11
N VAL A 421 -2.07 -24.46 -15.01
CA VAL A 421 -1.21 -25.20 -15.95
C VAL A 421 -0.20 -26.07 -15.21
N GLU A 422 0.20 -27.18 -15.84
CA GLU A 422 1.28 -28.04 -15.34
C GLU A 422 2.66 -27.52 -15.78
N GLN A 423 2.75 -26.94 -16.98
CA GLN A 423 4.00 -26.50 -17.61
C GLN A 423 3.92 -25.01 -17.99
N PRO A 424 4.96 -24.19 -17.73
CA PRO A 424 4.93 -22.75 -18.01
C PRO A 424 4.54 -22.37 -19.44
N GLU A 425 5.00 -23.18 -20.40
CA GLU A 425 4.79 -23.04 -21.83
C GLU A 425 3.31 -23.14 -22.23
N GLN A 426 2.48 -23.78 -21.40
CA GLN A 426 1.04 -23.89 -21.64
C GLN A 426 0.31 -22.54 -21.48
N SER A 427 0.86 -21.58 -20.72
CA SER A 427 0.20 -20.26 -20.48
C SER A 427 0.32 -19.26 -21.64
N ASP A 428 0.81 -19.69 -22.80
CA ASP A 428 0.98 -18.87 -24.01
C ASP A 428 -0.35 -18.39 -24.64
N TRP A 429 -1.48 -18.96 -24.21
CA TRP A 429 -2.81 -18.50 -24.64
C TRP A 429 -3.16 -17.08 -24.17
N ILE A 430 -2.35 -16.43 -23.32
CA ILE A 430 -2.60 -15.08 -22.80
C ILE A 430 -1.55 -14.11 -23.39
N THR A 431 -1.92 -13.42 -24.47
CA THR A 431 -1.00 -12.56 -25.23
C THR A 431 -0.78 -11.19 -24.58
N GLN A 432 -1.77 -10.70 -23.83
CA GLN A 432 -1.76 -9.35 -23.30
C GLN A 432 -2.50 -9.31 -21.96
N VAL A 433 -1.92 -8.60 -20.99
CA VAL A 433 -2.64 -8.19 -19.78
C VAL A 433 -2.41 -6.70 -19.50
N ARG A 434 -3.46 -5.97 -19.14
CA ARG A 434 -3.44 -4.54 -18.83
C ARG A 434 -4.00 -4.27 -17.43
N GLY A 435 -3.50 -3.24 -16.76
CA GLY A 435 -4.26 -2.60 -15.68
C GLY A 435 -5.26 -1.62 -16.29
N VAL A 436 -6.54 -1.73 -15.94
CA VAL A 436 -7.62 -0.85 -16.43
C VAL A 436 -8.49 -0.37 -15.27
N VAL A 437 -9.26 0.69 -15.47
CA VAL A 437 -10.34 1.08 -14.54
C VAL A 437 -11.58 0.25 -14.87
N ALA A 438 -12.22 -0.33 -13.85
CA ALA A 438 -13.41 -1.16 -13.99
C ALA A 438 -14.69 -0.35 -13.83
N GLY A 439 -15.53 -0.36 -14.88
CA GLY A 439 -16.76 0.42 -14.97
C GLY A 439 -16.52 1.91 -15.22
N THR A 440 -17.61 2.69 -15.25
CA THR A 440 -17.54 4.14 -15.35
C THR A 440 -16.77 4.70 -14.14
N PRO A 441 -15.64 5.39 -14.31
CA PRO A 441 -15.00 6.07 -13.18
C PRO A 441 -15.98 7.13 -12.64
N PRO A 442 -16.13 7.26 -11.31
CA PRO A 442 -16.71 8.50 -10.77
C PRO A 442 -15.78 9.67 -11.15
N ASP A 443 -16.27 10.91 -11.15
CA ASP A 443 -15.44 12.09 -11.43
C ASP A 443 -14.28 12.23 -10.42
N LEU A 444 -13.14 11.59 -10.72
CA LEU A 444 -11.95 11.58 -9.87
C LEU A 444 -11.20 12.90 -10.06
N THR A 445 -11.29 13.76 -9.05
CA THR A 445 -10.56 15.04 -9.07
C THR A 445 -9.04 14.80 -8.98
N LYS A 446 -8.25 15.83 -9.33
CA LYS A 446 -6.79 15.73 -9.49
C LYS A 446 -6.06 15.39 -8.19
N GLY A 447 -5.94 14.09 -7.92
CA GLY A 447 -5.34 13.47 -6.73
C GLY A 447 -6.03 12.15 -6.35
N GLU A 448 -7.33 12.05 -6.62
CA GLU A 448 -8.20 10.94 -6.20
C GLU A 448 -7.99 9.64 -7.00
N GLY A 449 -7.13 9.66 -8.02
CA GLY A 449 -6.72 8.45 -8.77
C GLY A 449 -6.22 7.31 -7.86
N ARG A 450 -5.73 7.61 -6.64
CA ARG A 450 -5.38 6.59 -5.63
C ARG A 450 -6.54 5.71 -5.15
N PHE A 451 -7.78 6.16 -5.35
CA PHE A 451 -9.01 5.46 -4.97
C PHE A 451 -9.63 4.67 -6.13
N ALA A 452 -9.14 4.79 -7.36
CA ALA A 452 -9.78 4.20 -8.54
C ALA A 452 -10.04 2.69 -8.40
N ASN A 453 -11.15 2.23 -8.96
CA ASN A 453 -11.48 0.81 -9.05
C ASN A 453 -10.67 0.19 -10.21
N VAL A 454 -9.48 -0.32 -9.92
CA VAL A 454 -8.61 -0.90 -10.95
C VAL A 454 -8.67 -2.42 -10.95
N THR A 455 -8.66 -3.01 -12.14
CA THR A 455 -8.66 -4.45 -12.38
C THR A 455 -7.57 -4.86 -13.38
N ALA A 456 -7.30 -6.16 -13.45
CA ALA A 456 -6.45 -6.78 -14.46
C ALA A 456 -7.32 -7.29 -15.62
N GLN A 457 -7.12 -6.79 -16.83
CA GLN A 457 -7.83 -7.23 -18.02
C GLN A 457 -6.93 -8.14 -18.87
N PHE A 458 -7.40 -9.36 -19.14
CA PHE A 458 -6.69 -10.42 -19.85
C PHE A 458 -7.23 -10.54 -21.29
N THR A 459 -6.36 -10.65 -22.28
CA THR A 459 -6.74 -10.95 -23.68
C THR A 459 -6.09 -12.26 -24.12
N SER A 460 -6.88 -13.16 -24.71
CA SER A 460 -6.35 -14.41 -25.24
C SER A 460 -5.52 -14.21 -26.52
N LYS A 461 -4.77 -15.23 -26.89
CA LYS A 461 -4.27 -15.47 -28.23
C LYS A 461 -5.45 -15.69 -29.18
N ARG A 462 -5.28 -15.35 -30.47
CA ARG A 462 -6.21 -15.78 -31.52
C ARG A 462 -6.00 -17.27 -31.78
N PHE A 463 -7.06 -18.05 -31.67
CA PHE A 463 -7.09 -19.48 -31.96
C PHE A 463 -8.25 -19.80 -32.92
N ALA A 464 -8.28 -21.04 -33.40
CA ALA A 464 -9.32 -21.54 -34.29
C ALA A 464 -10.20 -22.56 -33.55
N LEU A 465 -11.47 -22.66 -33.93
CA LEU A 465 -12.36 -23.78 -33.60
C LEU A 465 -13.05 -24.28 -34.87
N ALA A 466 -12.74 -25.51 -35.28
CA ALA A 466 -13.49 -26.25 -36.28
C ALA A 466 -14.87 -26.68 -35.76
N ALA A 467 -15.74 -27.17 -36.66
CA ALA A 467 -17.05 -27.70 -36.28
C ALA A 467 -16.91 -28.89 -35.32
N GLY A 468 -17.61 -28.84 -34.18
CA GLY A 468 -17.52 -29.82 -33.09
C GLY A 468 -16.28 -29.67 -32.18
N GLU A 469 -15.39 -28.71 -32.44
CA GLU A 469 -14.19 -28.49 -31.61
C GLU A 469 -14.52 -27.66 -30.35
N SER A 470 -13.73 -27.86 -29.29
CA SER A 470 -13.80 -27.09 -28.04
C SER A 470 -12.43 -26.80 -27.48
N VAL A 471 -12.22 -25.58 -26.98
CA VAL A 471 -11.07 -25.22 -26.13
C VAL A 471 -11.56 -24.87 -24.72
N SER A 472 -10.78 -25.26 -23.71
CA SER A 472 -11.01 -24.92 -22.31
C SER A 472 -9.74 -24.32 -21.71
N HIS A 473 -9.86 -23.17 -21.05
CA HIS A 473 -8.80 -22.56 -20.26
C HIS A 473 -9.25 -22.45 -18.81
N SER A 474 -8.40 -22.91 -17.89
CA SER A 474 -8.70 -22.96 -16.45
C SER A 474 -7.84 -21.95 -15.70
N TYR A 475 -8.41 -21.36 -14.65
CA TYR A 475 -7.80 -20.32 -13.84
C TYR A 475 -8.03 -20.55 -12.35
N THR A 476 -6.97 -20.58 -11.55
CA THR A 476 -7.08 -20.55 -10.09
C THR A 476 -7.09 -19.10 -9.63
N VAL A 477 -8.22 -18.63 -9.09
CA VAL A 477 -8.35 -17.27 -8.55
C VAL A 477 -8.22 -17.33 -7.03
N PHE A 478 -7.07 -16.91 -6.51
CA PHE A 478 -6.88 -16.70 -5.07
C PHE A 478 -7.64 -15.44 -4.61
N CYS A 479 -8.37 -15.55 -3.51
CA CYS A 479 -9.20 -14.53 -2.90
C CYS A 479 -8.95 -14.51 -1.38
N GLY A 480 -7.87 -13.88 -0.90
CA GLY A 480 -7.48 -14.09 0.49
C GLY A 480 -6.49 -13.10 1.14
N PRO A 481 -6.16 -13.36 2.43
CA PRO A 481 -5.25 -12.54 3.24
C PRO A 481 -3.80 -12.70 2.80
N LYS A 482 -2.99 -11.65 2.98
CA LYS A 482 -1.57 -11.62 2.62
C LYS A 482 -0.64 -12.36 3.60
N ARG A 483 -0.96 -13.61 3.93
CA ARG A 483 -0.13 -14.49 4.77
C ARG A 483 1.02 -15.05 3.92
N PRO A 484 2.31 -14.82 4.26
CA PRO A 484 3.43 -15.26 3.41
C PRO A 484 3.52 -16.78 3.18
N GLU A 485 3.01 -17.59 4.11
CA GLU A 485 2.99 -19.05 4.00
C GLU A 485 1.86 -19.51 3.06
N LEU A 486 0.62 -19.09 3.31
CA LEU A 486 -0.53 -19.32 2.42
C LEU A 486 -0.25 -18.88 0.97
N LEU A 487 0.34 -17.69 0.79
CA LEU A 487 0.70 -17.15 -0.53
C LEU A 487 1.85 -17.91 -1.23
N ALA A 488 2.59 -18.78 -0.53
CA ALA A 488 3.62 -19.64 -1.12
C ALA A 488 3.03 -20.90 -1.78
N ASP A 489 1.86 -21.36 -1.30
CA ASP A 489 1.19 -22.54 -1.86
C ASP A 489 0.50 -22.23 -3.18
N TYR A 490 -0.06 -21.03 -3.34
CA TYR A 490 -0.58 -20.51 -4.60
C TYR A 490 0.57 -20.10 -5.53
N LYS A 491 0.94 -21.01 -6.43
CA LYS A 491 2.12 -20.91 -7.30
C LYS A 491 1.85 -21.42 -8.72
N PHE A 492 2.34 -20.68 -9.71
CA PHE A 492 2.20 -20.99 -11.13
C PHE A 492 3.07 -22.20 -11.53
N ALA A 493 2.50 -23.14 -12.29
CA ALA A 493 3.18 -24.35 -12.79
C ALA A 493 4.01 -25.10 -11.73
N ASN A 494 3.51 -25.13 -10.48
CA ASN A 494 4.21 -25.65 -9.30
C ASN A 494 5.59 -25.01 -8.97
N LEU A 495 5.99 -23.91 -9.63
CA LEU A 495 7.29 -23.26 -9.46
C LEU A 495 7.31 -22.35 -8.21
N PRO A 496 8.11 -22.63 -7.16
CA PRO A 496 8.09 -21.82 -5.92
C PRO A 496 8.45 -20.35 -6.12
N ASN A 497 9.29 -20.05 -7.13
CA ASN A 497 9.71 -18.70 -7.49
C ASN A 497 8.62 -17.86 -8.19
N TYR A 498 7.49 -18.48 -8.55
CA TYR A 498 6.30 -17.83 -9.15
C TYR A 498 5.07 -18.06 -8.26
N SER A 499 5.24 -17.83 -6.96
CA SER A 499 4.17 -17.81 -5.96
C SER A 499 3.60 -16.41 -5.75
N LEU A 500 2.38 -16.33 -5.19
CA LEU A 500 1.73 -15.07 -4.83
C LEU A 500 2.39 -14.32 -3.67
N THR A 501 3.47 -14.85 -3.07
CA THR A 501 4.30 -14.13 -2.08
C THR A 501 4.82 -12.78 -2.59
N ASP A 502 4.87 -12.60 -3.92
CA ASP A 502 5.16 -11.34 -4.58
C ASP A 502 4.13 -10.21 -4.30
N PHE A 503 2.94 -10.51 -3.74
CA PHE A 503 1.98 -9.49 -3.27
C PHE A 503 2.36 -8.91 -1.88
N VAL A 504 3.43 -9.40 -1.24
CA VAL A 504 3.92 -8.92 0.07
C VAL A 504 5.26 -8.18 -0.08
N TYR A 505 5.20 -6.86 -0.24
CA TYR A 505 6.39 -6.01 -0.41
C TYR A 505 6.81 -5.30 0.90
N TYR A 506 7.84 -5.83 1.55
CA TYR A 506 8.41 -5.29 2.79
C TYR A 506 9.39 -4.10 2.59
N GLY A 507 9.61 -3.63 1.36
CA GLY A 507 10.58 -2.58 1.05
C GLY A 507 12.05 -2.98 1.13
N TRP A 508 12.96 -2.01 0.93
CA TRP A 508 14.41 -2.24 0.79
C TRP A 508 15.09 -2.95 1.97
N PHE A 509 14.51 -2.89 3.17
CA PHE A 509 14.98 -3.57 4.38
C PHE A 509 14.19 -4.86 4.69
N GLY A 510 13.58 -5.48 3.68
CA GLY A 510 12.63 -6.58 3.84
C GLY A 510 13.15 -7.80 4.60
N ALA A 511 14.46 -8.09 4.58
CA ALA A 511 15.05 -9.14 5.41
C ALA A 511 14.97 -8.81 6.91
N VAL A 512 15.19 -7.54 7.29
CA VAL A 512 15.05 -7.05 8.67
C VAL A 512 13.57 -7.01 9.06
N ALA A 513 12.69 -6.59 8.15
CA ALA A 513 11.24 -6.60 8.38
C ALA A 513 10.72 -8.02 8.69
N LYS A 514 11.03 -9.01 7.82
CA LYS A 514 10.66 -10.42 8.04
C LYS A 514 11.20 -10.98 9.35
N ALA A 515 12.45 -10.68 9.71
CA ALA A 515 13.03 -11.12 10.98
C ALA A 515 12.34 -10.51 12.21
N MET A 516 11.97 -9.22 12.17
CA MET A 516 11.26 -8.55 13.26
C MET A 516 9.79 -9.01 13.36
N VAL A 517 9.13 -9.28 12.24
CA VAL A 517 7.77 -9.84 12.19
C VAL A 517 7.74 -11.28 12.73
N GLY A 518 8.64 -12.16 12.27
CA GLY A 518 8.70 -13.54 12.78
C GLY A 518 8.95 -13.58 14.29
N LEU A 519 9.84 -12.71 14.80
CA LEU A 519 10.09 -12.59 16.24
C LEU A 519 8.91 -11.96 17.00
N LEU A 520 8.16 -11.04 16.39
CA LEU A 520 6.90 -10.52 16.95
C LEU A 520 5.86 -11.63 17.10
N HIS A 521 5.77 -12.55 16.13
CA HIS A 521 4.80 -13.65 16.16
C HIS A 521 5.21 -14.73 17.19
N VAL A 522 6.52 -14.94 17.41
CA VAL A 522 7.03 -15.74 18.54
C VAL A 522 6.67 -15.11 19.89
N PHE A 523 6.78 -13.79 20.05
CA PHE A 523 6.31 -13.15 21.29
C PHE A 523 4.79 -13.24 21.43
N TYR A 524 4.03 -13.06 20.35
CA TYR A 524 2.57 -13.18 20.35
C TYR A 524 2.11 -14.57 20.82
N SER A 525 2.74 -15.66 20.35
CA SER A 525 2.37 -17.02 20.77
C SER A 525 2.64 -17.32 22.25
N TRP A 526 3.41 -16.48 22.95
CA TRP A 526 3.64 -16.57 24.40
C TRP A 526 2.67 -15.72 25.24
N VAL A 527 2.07 -14.66 24.68
CA VAL A 527 1.26 -13.67 25.45
C VAL A 527 -0.14 -13.41 24.91
N GLY A 528 -0.51 -13.92 23.73
CA GLY A 528 -1.82 -13.74 23.10
C GLY A 528 -2.19 -12.31 22.69
N ASN A 529 -1.27 -11.34 22.81
CA ASN A 529 -1.53 -9.91 22.60
C ASN A 529 -0.38 -9.24 21.83
N TYR A 530 -0.70 -8.66 20.67
CA TYR A 530 0.30 -8.02 19.81
C TYR A 530 0.88 -6.72 20.39
N GLY A 531 0.13 -5.99 21.23
CA GLY A 531 0.65 -4.81 21.92
C GLY A 531 1.76 -5.16 22.91
N ILE A 532 1.56 -6.18 23.74
CA ILE A 532 2.58 -6.71 24.65
C ILE A 532 3.76 -7.27 23.86
N ALA A 533 3.51 -8.01 22.78
CA ALA A 533 4.56 -8.54 21.90
C ALA A 533 5.43 -7.43 21.28
N ILE A 534 4.85 -6.30 20.85
CA ILE A 534 5.59 -5.11 20.39
C ILE A 534 6.48 -4.54 21.50
N ILE A 535 5.98 -4.44 22.74
CA ILE A 535 6.76 -3.96 23.89
C ILE A 535 7.94 -4.90 24.17
N MET A 536 7.71 -6.22 24.18
CA MET A 536 8.76 -7.23 24.38
C MET A 536 9.84 -7.17 23.29
N LEU A 537 9.44 -7.07 22.02
CA LEU A 537 10.34 -6.88 20.88
C LEU A 537 11.16 -5.59 21.03
N THR A 538 10.51 -4.50 21.43
CA THR A 538 11.17 -3.20 21.67
C THR A 538 12.23 -3.31 22.77
N VAL A 539 11.89 -3.95 23.89
CA VAL A 539 12.80 -4.18 25.03
C VAL A 539 13.98 -5.07 24.63
N LEU A 540 13.77 -6.16 23.90
CA LEU A 540 14.85 -7.03 23.43
C LEU A 540 15.81 -6.27 22.50
N VAL A 541 15.29 -5.64 21.44
CA VAL A 541 16.10 -4.92 20.45
C VAL A 541 16.89 -3.80 21.12
N ARG A 542 16.27 -3.05 22.04
CA ARG A 542 16.95 -2.01 22.81
C ARG A 542 17.99 -2.56 23.78
N GLY A 543 17.72 -3.68 24.44
CA GLY A 543 18.69 -4.41 25.27
C GLY A 543 19.92 -4.84 24.48
N CYS A 544 19.74 -5.39 23.28
CA CYS A 544 20.84 -5.72 22.36
C CYS A 544 21.64 -4.49 21.90
N MET A 545 20.99 -3.33 21.76
CA MET A 545 21.65 -2.07 21.39
C MET A 545 22.32 -1.34 22.58
N PHE A 546 22.01 -1.69 23.84
CA PHE A 546 22.52 -1.01 25.03
C PHE A 546 24.06 -0.83 25.09
N PRO A 547 24.91 -1.80 24.69
CA PRO A 547 26.36 -1.59 24.64
C PRO A 547 26.78 -0.46 23.68
N VAL A 548 26.06 -0.33 22.56
CA VAL A 548 26.28 0.70 21.53
C VAL A 548 25.76 2.05 22.02
N SER A 549 24.56 2.10 22.63
CA SER A 549 24.00 3.29 23.31
C SER A 549 24.95 3.83 24.38
N ARG A 550 25.50 2.94 25.23
CA ARG A 550 26.47 3.28 26.29
C ARG A 550 27.79 3.82 25.71
N GLY A 551 28.26 3.27 24.58
CA GLY A 551 29.40 3.79 23.83
C GLY A 551 29.16 5.22 23.30
N GLN A 552 28.02 5.47 22.67
CA GLN A 552 27.60 6.79 22.20
C GLN A 552 27.53 7.79 23.36
N ALA A 553 26.88 7.43 24.48
CA ALA A 553 26.76 8.27 25.67
C ALA A 553 28.14 8.68 26.23
N LYS A 554 29.10 7.75 26.27
CA LYS A 554 30.49 8.03 26.70
C LYS A 554 31.24 8.95 25.72
N SER A 555 30.97 8.86 24.41
CA SER A 555 31.54 9.78 23.41
C SER A 555 30.95 11.19 23.53
N MET A 556 29.62 11.30 23.66
CA MET A 556 28.92 12.58 23.84
C MET A 556 29.35 13.28 25.14
N ALA A 557 29.55 12.52 26.22
CA ALA A 557 30.11 13.02 27.47
C ALA A 557 31.50 13.66 27.29
N LYS A 558 32.44 12.97 26.61
CA LYS A 558 33.75 13.55 26.28
C LYS A 558 33.61 14.82 25.44
N MET A 559 32.74 14.82 24.44
CA MET A 559 32.51 15.99 23.58
C MET A 559 31.95 17.19 24.36
N GLN A 560 31.09 16.96 25.35
CA GLN A 560 30.62 18.01 26.26
C GLN A 560 31.75 18.55 27.15
N ALA A 561 32.65 17.71 27.65
CA ALA A 561 33.82 18.15 28.42
C ALA A 561 34.81 18.98 27.58
N LEU A 562 34.94 18.71 26.28
CA LEU A 562 35.78 19.48 25.35
C LEU A 562 35.14 20.77 24.83
N LYS A 563 33.84 21.01 25.07
CA LYS A 563 33.09 22.21 24.63
C LYS A 563 33.85 23.54 24.86
N PRO A 564 34.40 23.86 26.06
CA PRO A 564 35.13 25.11 26.25
C PRO A 564 36.42 25.23 25.41
N GLU A 565 37.10 24.12 25.13
CA GLU A 565 38.26 24.12 24.22
C GLU A 565 37.84 24.29 22.77
N MET A 566 36.74 23.62 22.36
CA MET A 566 36.15 23.79 21.03
C MET A 566 35.78 25.26 20.77
N ASP A 567 35.17 25.93 21.75
CA ASP A 567 34.71 27.31 21.60
C ASP A 567 35.89 28.31 21.60
N ARG A 568 36.88 28.15 22.50
CA ARG A 568 38.18 28.87 22.42
C ARG A 568 38.87 28.73 21.05
N LEU A 569 38.80 27.54 20.45
CA LEU A 569 39.40 27.27 19.14
C LEU A 569 38.65 27.97 18.00
N LYS A 570 37.31 28.05 18.08
CA LYS A 570 36.49 28.80 17.12
C LYS A 570 36.78 30.30 17.18
N GLU A 571 37.01 30.85 18.38
CA GLU A 571 37.40 32.25 18.55
C GLU A 571 38.80 32.53 17.96
N ARG A 572 39.78 31.67 18.27
CA ARG A 572 41.17 31.81 17.80
C ARG A 572 41.30 31.79 16.26
N TYR A 573 40.45 31.05 15.57
CA TYR A 573 40.46 30.94 14.10
C TYR A 573 39.21 31.59 13.45
N LYS A 574 38.59 32.58 14.11
CA LYS A 574 37.43 33.30 13.59
C LYS A 574 37.77 34.05 12.29
N GLY A 575 37.33 33.49 11.16
CA GLY A 575 37.61 33.99 9.82
C GLY A 575 38.43 33.03 8.93
N ASP A 576 39.00 31.96 9.50
CA ASP A 576 39.75 30.93 8.76
C ASP A 576 39.14 29.54 9.03
N GLN A 577 38.10 29.20 8.27
CA GLN A 577 37.38 27.94 8.41
C GLN A 577 38.26 26.71 8.16
N GLN A 578 39.29 26.81 7.30
CA GLN A 578 40.20 25.69 7.04
C GLN A 578 41.05 25.38 8.27
N LYS A 579 41.70 26.39 8.87
CA LYS A 579 42.48 26.19 10.11
C LYS A 579 41.59 25.80 11.29
N GLN A 580 40.39 26.39 11.38
CA GLN A 580 39.39 26.04 12.40
C GLN A 580 39.00 24.55 12.31
N ALA A 581 38.71 24.03 11.12
CA ALA A 581 38.35 22.62 10.92
C ALA A 581 39.53 21.68 11.20
N ALA A 582 40.73 21.98 10.68
CA ALA A 582 41.91 21.16 10.87
C ALA A 582 42.34 21.05 12.34
N ALA A 583 42.39 22.17 13.06
CA ALA A 583 42.72 22.19 14.48
C ALA A 583 41.63 21.51 15.32
N MET A 584 40.36 21.58 14.91
CA MET A 584 39.26 20.87 15.59
C MET A 584 39.37 19.35 15.41
N GLN A 585 39.73 18.89 14.21
CA GLN A 585 40.03 17.48 13.97
C GLN A 585 41.25 17.00 14.78
N GLU A 586 42.27 17.84 14.94
CA GLU A 586 43.43 17.53 15.78
C GLU A 586 43.04 17.42 17.26
N LEU A 587 42.18 18.30 17.78
CA LEU A 587 41.69 18.25 19.16
C LEU A 587 40.90 16.96 19.44
N TYR A 588 40.01 16.57 18.53
CA TYR A 588 39.28 15.31 18.61
C TYR A 588 40.22 14.09 18.56
N ARG A 589 41.27 14.13 17.71
CA ARG A 589 42.29 13.07 17.64
C ARG A 589 43.09 12.96 18.94
N LYS A 590 43.53 14.08 19.52
CA LYS A 590 44.29 14.11 20.80
C LYS A 590 43.52 13.48 21.95
N HIS A 591 42.22 13.77 22.07
CA HIS A 591 41.38 13.28 23.16
C HIS A 591 40.68 11.93 22.89
N GLY A 592 40.95 11.30 21.75
CA GLY A 592 40.32 10.03 21.35
C GLY A 592 38.79 10.14 21.28
N VAL A 593 38.28 11.20 20.63
CA VAL A 593 36.86 11.43 20.39
C VAL A 593 36.58 11.25 18.89
N ASN A 594 35.66 10.35 18.55
CA ASN A 594 35.18 10.19 17.18
C ASN A 594 33.85 10.94 17.02
N PRO A 595 33.76 12.01 16.20
CA PRO A 595 32.49 12.73 16.01
C PRO A 595 31.40 11.87 15.36
N LEU A 596 31.78 10.89 14.52
CA LEU A 596 30.83 9.96 13.88
C LEU A 596 30.32 8.88 14.84
N ALA A 597 30.98 8.63 15.97
CA ALA A 597 30.43 7.75 17.00
C ALA A 597 29.14 8.30 17.63
N GLY A 598 28.85 9.61 17.45
CA GLY A 598 27.58 10.22 17.82
C GLY A 598 26.39 9.79 16.97
N CYS A 599 26.59 9.42 15.69
CA CYS A 599 25.51 9.03 14.76
C CYS A 599 25.43 7.51 14.48
N LEU A 600 26.48 6.74 14.81
CA LEU A 600 26.51 5.28 14.62
C LEU A 600 25.24 4.53 15.12
N PRO A 601 24.67 4.82 16.31
CA PRO A 601 23.46 4.11 16.75
C PRO A 601 22.24 4.45 15.90
N ALA A 602 22.14 5.67 15.36
CA ALA A 602 21.06 6.06 14.47
C ALA A 602 21.16 5.35 13.11
N LEU A 603 22.38 5.13 12.60
CA LEU A 603 22.62 4.36 11.37
C LEU A 603 22.23 2.88 11.52
N ILE A 604 22.44 2.29 12.71
CA ILE A 604 22.00 0.91 13.02
C ILE A 604 20.48 0.87 13.27
N GLN A 605 19.94 1.87 13.96
CA GLN A 605 18.52 1.97 14.29
C GLN A 605 17.64 2.18 13.04
N LEU A 606 18.13 2.85 12.00
CA LEU A 606 17.35 3.22 10.81
C LEU A 606 16.85 2.00 10.00
N PRO A 607 17.68 1.00 9.63
CA PRO A 607 17.21 -0.26 9.04
C PRO A 607 16.20 -1.00 9.91
N ILE A 608 16.42 -1.04 11.23
CA ILE A 608 15.52 -1.70 12.20
C ILE A 608 14.18 -0.98 12.24
N PHE A 609 14.18 0.35 12.31
CA PHE A 609 12.98 1.18 12.32
C PHE A 609 12.18 1.05 11.02
N ILE A 610 12.82 1.17 9.85
CA ILE A 610 12.13 1.04 8.56
C ILE A 610 11.60 -0.38 8.39
N GLY A 611 12.39 -1.40 8.76
CA GLY A 611 11.97 -2.80 8.73
C GLY A 611 10.75 -3.07 9.63
N LEU A 612 10.79 -2.62 10.88
CA LEU A 612 9.67 -2.78 11.82
C LEU A 612 8.43 -1.99 11.38
N TYR A 613 8.57 -0.72 10.96
CA TYR A 613 7.47 0.08 10.43
C TYR A 613 6.81 -0.61 9.23
N ARG A 614 7.60 -1.22 8.34
CA ARG A 614 7.06 -1.90 7.16
C ARG A 614 6.43 -3.24 7.50
N GLY A 615 7.02 -4.01 8.42
CA GLY A 615 6.40 -5.19 9.00
C GLY A 615 5.02 -4.89 9.60
N LEU A 616 4.97 -4.04 10.63
CA LEU A 616 3.74 -3.68 11.35
C LEU A 616 2.64 -3.06 10.46
N ALA A 617 2.99 -2.50 9.30
CA ALA A 617 2.05 -1.85 8.39
C ALA A 617 1.54 -2.75 7.25
N VAL A 618 2.24 -3.84 6.89
CA VAL A 618 1.78 -4.78 5.85
C VAL A 618 1.28 -6.11 6.42
N ASP A 619 1.52 -6.37 7.71
CA ASP A 619 1.10 -7.62 8.33
C ASP A 619 -0.41 -7.65 8.60
N VAL A 620 -1.07 -8.67 8.05
CA VAL A 620 -2.52 -8.89 8.17
C VAL A 620 -2.90 -9.40 9.57
N GLU A 621 -1.98 -9.94 10.36
CA GLU A 621 -2.25 -10.41 11.72
C GLU A 621 -2.42 -9.27 12.73
N LEU A 622 -1.86 -8.08 12.44
CA LEU A 622 -2.04 -6.86 13.25
C LEU A 622 -3.28 -6.06 12.85
N ARG A 623 -3.91 -6.38 11.71
CA ARG A 623 -5.18 -5.81 11.28
C ARG A 623 -6.29 -6.26 12.23
N GLN A 624 -6.99 -5.31 12.83
CA GLN A 624 -7.97 -5.52 13.91
C GLN A 624 -7.41 -6.08 15.23
N ALA A 625 -6.08 -6.23 15.38
CA ALA A 625 -5.50 -6.64 16.65
C ALA A 625 -5.66 -5.53 17.72
N PRO A 626 -6.22 -5.82 18.91
CA PRO A 626 -6.39 -4.82 19.96
C PRO A 626 -5.14 -4.64 20.83
N LEU A 627 -4.97 -3.43 21.38
CA LEU A 627 -3.91 -3.14 22.35
C LEU A 627 -4.15 -3.82 23.72
N PHE A 628 -5.38 -3.75 24.24
CA PHE A 628 -5.73 -4.24 25.58
C PHE A 628 -6.79 -5.34 25.58
N GLY A 629 -7.69 -5.35 24.61
CA GLY A 629 -8.80 -6.29 24.46
C GLY A 629 -9.96 -5.69 23.66
N ASP A 630 -10.86 -6.53 23.14
CA ASP A 630 -11.87 -6.15 22.13
C ASP A 630 -12.89 -5.11 22.62
N SER A 631 -13.11 -5.04 23.94
CA SER A 631 -13.99 -4.05 24.57
C SER A 631 -13.51 -2.60 24.40
N ILE A 632 -12.22 -2.37 24.10
CA ILE A 632 -11.61 -1.04 24.04
C ILE A 632 -11.47 -0.59 22.58
N GLN A 633 -12.55 -0.02 22.05
CA GLN A 633 -12.72 0.25 20.61
C GLN A 633 -11.75 1.26 19.99
N TRP A 634 -11.13 2.16 20.78
CA TRP A 634 -10.29 3.23 20.25
C TRP A 634 -8.90 2.78 19.79
N CYS A 635 -8.41 1.64 20.30
CA CYS A 635 -7.14 1.04 19.90
C CYS A 635 -7.32 -0.45 19.58
N SER A 636 -8.40 -0.78 18.86
CA SER A 636 -8.76 -2.13 18.43
C SER A 636 -8.20 -2.50 17.04
N ASN A 637 -7.09 -1.88 16.61
CA ASN A 637 -6.42 -2.18 15.34
C ASN A 637 -4.97 -1.63 15.34
N LEU A 638 -4.00 -2.45 15.73
CA LEU A 638 -2.60 -2.04 15.84
C LEU A 638 -1.94 -1.65 14.50
N ALA A 639 -2.47 -2.14 13.37
CA ALA A 639 -2.05 -1.76 12.03
C ALA A 639 -2.68 -0.45 11.50
N ALA A 640 -3.57 0.19 12.27
CA ALA A 640 -4.18 1.50 11.96
C ALA A 640 -3.84 2.54 13.03
N PRO A 641 -4.01 3.85 12.76
CA PRO A 641 -3.98 4.89 13.79
C PRO A 641 -4.98 4.57 14.91
N ASP A 642 -4.69 5.02 16.14
CA ASP A 642 -5.69 4.99 17.20
C ASP A 642 -6.78 6.04 16.94
N MET A 643 -8.01 5.76 17.36
CA MET A 643 -9.21 6.52 16.99
C MET A 643 -10.03 6.82 18.26
N LEU A 644 -9.52 7.69 19.13
CA LEU A 644 -10.08 7.97 20.46
C LEU A 644 -11.47 8.62 20.41
N TYR A 645 -11.68 9.55 19.47
CA TYR A 645 -12.95 10.27 19.35
C TYR A 645 -13.18 10.73 17.90
N ASN A 646 -14.40 10.60 17.39
CA ASN A 646 -14.77 11.16 16.08
C ASN A 646 -15.08 12.66 16.25
N TRP A 647 -14.18 13.50 15.74
CA TRP A 647 -14.28 14.96 15.85
C TRP A 647 -14.90 15.64 14.62
N SER A 648 -15.34 14.87 13.62
CA SER A 648 -15.70 15.41 12.31
C SER A 648 -16.89 16.39 12.32
N TRP A 649 -17.73 16.31 13.34
CA TRP A 649 -18.91 17.17 13.50
C TRP A 649 -18.59 18.62 13.92
N PHE A 650 -17.40 18.90 14.47
CA PHE A 650 -16.98 20.25 14.87
C PHE A 650 -15.68 20.72 14.22
N MET A 651 -14.80 19.80 13.82
CA MET A 651 -13.55 20.16 13.16
C MET A 651 -13.78 20.60 11.72
N PRO A 652 -13.04 21.61 11.20
CA PRO A 652 -13.22 22.07 9.82
C PRO A 652 -12.89 21.01 8.76
N ASN A 653 -13.51 21.12 7.59
CA ASN A 653 -13.24 20.26 6.43
C ASN A 653 -11.81 20.38 5.87
N THR A 654 -10.99 21.32 6.35
CA THR A 654 -9.53 21.36 6.12
C THR A 654 -8.76 20.34 6.94
N VAL A 655 -9.30 19.87 8.07
CA VAL A 655 -8.69 18.88 8.98
C VAL A 655 -9.31 17.50 8.81
N ASN A 656 -10.63 17.40 8.67
CA ASN A 656 -11.34 16.11 8.55
C ASN A 656 -10.95 15.28 7.31
N ARG A 657 -10.46 15.96 6.27
CA ARG A 657 -10.14 15.35 4.97
C ARG A 657 -9.02 14.30 5.07
N ALA A 658 -9.07 13.33 4.16
CA ALA A 658 -8.04 12.31 4.01
C ALA A 658 -6.67 12.88 3.54
N GLU A 659 -6.67 14.00 2.82
CA GLU A 659 -5.52 14.45 2.03
C GLU A 659 -5.09 15.90 2.28
N GLY A 660 -3.86 16.22 1.87
CA GLY A 660 -3.25 17.55 2.05
C GLY A 660 -2.60 17.73 3.44
N PHE A 661 -1.76 18.76 3.54
CA PHE A 661 -0.83 18.98 4.66
C PHE A 661 -1.49 19.07 6.05
N PHE A 662 -2.73 19.58 6.12
CA PHE A 662 -3.51 19.71 7.36
C PHE A 662 -4.61 18.64 7.51
N GLY A 663 -4.76 17.75 6.53
CA GLY A 663 -5.75 16.67 6.55
C GLY A 663 -5.36 15.57 7.53
N LEU A 664 -5.80 15.69 8.78
CA LEU A 664 -5.55 14.71 9.85
C LEU A 664 -6.54 13.54 9.86
N GLY A 665 -7.68 13.69 9.17
CA GLY A 665 -8.77 12.71 9.16
C GLY A 665 -9.85 13.01 10.21
N PRO A 666 -10.92 12.20 10.27
CA PRO A 666 -12.09 12.46 11.11
C PRO A 666 -11.93 12.09 12.60
N TYR A 667 -10.75 11.67 13.07
CA TYR A 667 -10.53 11.21 14.45
C TYR A 667 -9.45 11.98 15.20
N LEU A 668 -9.65 12.09 16.52
CA LEU A 668 -8.64 12.44 17.51
C LEU A 668 -7.79 11.21 17.86
N ASN A 669 -6.48 11.29 17.67
CA ASN A 669 -5.52 10.20 17.87
C ASN A 669 -4.56 10.58 19.02
N VAL A 670 -4.44 9.76 20.07
CA VAL A 670 -3.71 10.10 21.31
C VAL A 670 -2.31 9.49 21.39
N LEU A 671 -2.05 8.33 20.78
CA LEU A 671 -0.71 7.71 20.83
C LEU A 671 0.36 8.53 20.08
N PRO A 672 0.08 9.18 18.93
CA PRO A 672 1.00 10.14 18.33
C PRO A 672 1.32 11.32 19.28
N LEU A 673 0.32 11.84 20.00
CA LEU A 673 0.51 12.96 20.94
C LEU A 673 1.41 12.57 22.13
N ILE A 674 1.19 11.37 22.70
CA ILE A 674 2.05 10.81 23.76
C ILE A 674 3.47 10.58 23.22
N THR A 675 3.61 10.06 22.00
CA THR A 675 4.90 9.84 21.33
C THR A 675 5.69 11.15 21.17
N VAL A 676 5.04 12.21 20.67
CA VAL A 676 5.65 13.54 20.51
C VAL A 676 6.00 14.16 21.86
N GLY A 677 5.14 14.02 22.87
CA GLY A 677 5.43 14.46 24.24
C GLY A 677 6.68 13.77 24.82
N LEU A 678 6.82 12.47 24.60
CA LEU A 678 8.01 11.70 25.01
C LEU A 678 9.27 12.11 24.22
N PHE A 679 9.18 12.35 22.91
CA PHE A 679 10.30 12.85 22.12
C PHE A 679 10.77 14.24 22.58
N LEU A 680 9.84 15.17 22.84
CA LEU A 680 10.17 16.50 23.36
C LEU A 680 10.76 16.44 24.78
N LEU A 681 10.27 15.51 25.62
CA LEU A 681 10.83 15.24 26.95
C LEU A 681 12.26 14.66 26.85
N GLN A 682 12.49 13.66 26.00
CA GLN A 682 13.82 13.14 25.71
C GLN A 682 14.76 14.23 25.17
N GLN A 683 14.30 15.05 24.23
CA GLN A 683 15.09 16.16 23.69
C GLN A 683 15.51 17.13 24.81
N LYS A 684 14.58 17.48 25.71
CA LYS A 684 14.84 18.34 26.88
C LYS A 684 15.83 17.73 27.88
N MET A 685 15.87 16.41 28.03
CA MET A 685 16.77 15.73 28.98
C MET A 685 18.12 15.33 28.39
N PHE A 686 18.21 15.11 27.07
CA PHE A 686 19.40 14.54 26.43
C PHE A 686 20.24 15.58 25.68
N MET A 687 19.65 16.71 25.25
CA MET A 687 20.42 17.81 24.66
C MET A 687 21.04 18.70 25.75
N PRO A 688 22.34 19.05 25.67
CA PRO A 688 22.96 20.02 26.56
C PRO A 688 22.50 21.46 26.24
N GLU A 689 22.75 22.38 27.16
CA GLU A 689 22.45 23.80 26.95
C GLU A 689 23.22 24.39 25.75
N PRO A 690 22.57 25.25 24.94
CA PRO A 690 23.16 25.80 23.73
C PRO A 690 24.40 26.64 24.05
N ALA A 691 25.46 26.52 23.24
CA ALA A 691 26.67 27.31 23.43
C ALA A 691 26.44 28.80 23.12
N ASN A 692 25.90 29.05 21.93
CA ASN A 692 25.76 30.36 21.29
C ASN A 692 24.34 30.47 20.74
N GLU A 693 23.91 31.68 20.35
CA GLU A 693 22.59 31.91 19.73
C GLU A 693 22.32 31.00 18.52
N GLN A 694 23.33 30.76 17.68
CA GLN A 694 23.22 29.86 16.52
C GLN A 694 22.91 28.41 16.92
N ALA A 695 23.41 27.95 18.06
CA ALA A 695 23.05 26.64 18.63
C ALA A 695 21.63 26.66 19.25
N ALA A 696 21.22 27.78 19.86
CA ALA A 696 19.85 27.96 20.36
C ALA A 696 18.82 27.98 19.21
N LEU A 697 19.16 28.61 18.07
CA LEU A 697 18.35 28.57 16.85
C LEU A 697 18.26 27.14 16.29
N GLN A 698 19.38 26.39 16.24
CA GLN A 698 19.35 24.98 15.86
C GLN A 698 18.47 24.14 16.80
N GLN A 699 18.54 24.36 18.12
CA GLN A 699 17.66 23.67 19.08
C GLN A 699 16.18 24.05 18.92
N LYS A 700 15.85 25.32 18.66
CA LYS A 700 14.49 25.76 18.35
C LYS A 700 13.99 25.08 17.07
N MET A 701 14.79 25.08 16.00
CA MET A 701 14.48 24.40 14.74
C MET A 701 14.22 22.90 14.94
N MET A 702 15.05 22.21 15.73
CA MET A 702 14.86 20.78 16.06
C MET A 702 13.58 20.53 16.85
N LYS A 703 13.16 21.44 17.76
CA LYS A 703 11.87 21.34 18.46
C LYS A 703 10.69 21.49 17.50
N TYR A 704 10.71 22.50 16.61
CA TYR A 704 9.68 22.66 15.58
C TYR A 704 9.64 21.47 14.62
N MET A 705 10.80 20.92 14.25
CA MET A 705 10.90 19.70 13.42
C MET A 705 10.30 18.48 14.13
N MET A 706 10.46 18.32 15.45
CA MET A 706 9.78 17.25 16.19
C MET A 706 8.26 17.42 16.25
N VAL A 707 7.76 18.64 16.44
CA VAL A 707 6.31 18.91 16.41
C VAL A 707 5.73 18.68 15.01
N PHE A 708 6.45 19.10 13.96
CA PHE A 708 6.08 18.84 12.57
C PHE A 708 6.12 17.34 12.21
N MET A 709 7.15 16.62 12.64
CA MET A 709 7.20 15.15 12.52
C MET A 709 6.05 14.49 13.28
N GLY A 710 5.62 15.08 14.40
CA GLY A 710 4.40 14.68 15.12
C GLY A 710 3.12 14.81 14.31
N LEU A 711 2.94 15.94 13.62
CA LEU A 711 1.83 16.17 12.69
C LEU A 711 1.86 15.13 11.55
N MET A 712 3.04 14.87 10.98
CA MET A 712 3.24 13.86 9.93
C MET A 712 2.99 12.43 10.42
N PHE A 713 3.32 12.12 11.68
CA PHE A 713 3.12 10.81 12.30
C PHE A 713 1.71 10.62 12.89
N TYR A 714 0.81 11.61 12.78
CA TYR A 714 -0.55 11.51 13.30
C TYR A 714 -1.36 10.35 12.68
N LYS A 715 -1.07 10.00 11.42
CA LYS A 715 -1.71 8.90 10.66
C LYS A 715 -0.90 7.59 10.61
N VAL A 716 0.08 7.44 11.49
CA VAL A 716 0.92 6.22 11.57
C VAL A 716 0.20 5.14 12.38
N PRO A 717 0.39 3.84 12.08
CA PRO A 717 -0.14 2.74 12.88
C PRO A 717 0.16 2.85 14.37
N SER A 718 -0.87 2.59 15.19
CA SER A 718 -0.82 2.64 16.65
C SER A 718 0.22 1.68 17.25
N GLY A 719 0.47 0.54 16.62
CA GLY A 719 1.56 -0.36 16.97
C GLY A 719 2.96 0.26 16.82
N LEU A 720 3.18 1.14 15.85
CA LEU A 720 4.47 1.86 15.73
C LEU A 720 4.57 2.99 16.76
N CYS A 721 3.45 3.63 17.09
CA CYS A 721 3.40 4.59 18.21
C CYS A 721 3.72 3.88 19.54
N LEU A 722 3.21 2.66 19.75
CA LEU A 722 3.53 1.84 20.92
C LEU A 722 5.02 1.47 20.98
N TYR A 723 5.61 1.06 19.85
CA TYR A 723 7.07 0.88 19.73
C TYR A 723 7.82 2.16 20.12
N PHE A 724 7.43 3.32 19.61
CA PHE A 724 8.09 4.58 19.96
C PHE A 724 7.91 4.96 21.43
N ILE A 725 6.76 4.71 22.04
CA ILE A 725 6.49 4.94 23.47
C ILE A 725 7.39 4.02 24.32
N ALA A 726 7.37 2.72 24.09
CA ALA A 726 8.22 1.75 24.81
C ALA A 726 9.71 2.04 24.61
N SER A 727 10.13 2.33 23.38
CA SER A 727 11.50 2.72 23.03
C SER A 727 11.92 4.05 23.69
N SER A 728 10.97 4.96 23.92
CA SER A 728 11.26 6.24 24.56
C SER A 728 11.41 6.09 26.06
N LEU A 729 10.51 5.33 26.70
CA LEU A 729 10.59 4.99 28.12
C LEU A 729 11.87 4.22 28.43
N TRP A 730 12.27 3.27 27.57
CA TRP A 730 13.57 2.58 27.67
C TRP A 730 14.75 3.56 27.62
N GLY A 731 14.80 4.46 26.63
CA GLY A 731 15.90 5.44 26.54
C GLY A 731 15.98 6.38 27.75
N ILE A 732 14.84 6.69 28.38
CA ILE A 732 14.78 7.48 29.62
C ILE A 732 15.32 6.66 30.81
N ALA A 733 15.05 5.35 30.87
CA ALA A 733 15.64 4.45 31.85
C ALA A 733 17.17 4.30 31.64
N GLU A 734 17.64 4.06 30.40
CA GLU A 734 19.07 4.01 30.05
C GLU A 734 19.79 5.27 30.52
N LYS A 735 19.24 6.46 30.25
CA LYS A 735 19.85 7.72 30.65
C LYS A 735 19.94 7.91 32.16
N LYS A 736 19.00 7.35 32.93
CA LYS A 736 19.05 7.36 34.41
C LYS A 736 20.01 6.30 34.97
N MET A 737 20.20 5.18 34.28
CA MET A 737 21.13 4.11 34.67
C MET A 737 22.61 4.43 34.36
N ILE A 738 22.86 5.28 33.36
CA ILE A 738 24.22 5.73 33.02
C ILE A 738 24.59 6.91 33.94
N PRO A 739 25.58 6.77 34.84
CA PRO A 739 25.97 7.85 35.76
C PRO A 739 26.51 9.07 35.00
N PRO A 740 26.41 10.29 35.58
CA PRO A 740 26.95 11.50 34.97
C PRO A 740 28.46 11.36 34.76
N PRO A 741 29.00 11.86 33.64
CA PRO A 741 30.41 11.70 33.34
C PRO A 741 31.27 12.58 34.23
N THR A 742 32.16 11.96 35.01
CA THR A 742 33.32 12.66 35.56
C THR A 742 34.22 13.14 34.41
N ALA A 743 34.70 14.38 34.53
CA ALA A 743 35.65 14.94 33.56
C ALA A 743 36.98 14.15 33.60
N PRO A 744 37.70 13.99 32.48
CA PRO A 744 39.04 13.42 32.50
C PRO A 744 39.99 14.36 33.26
N ALA A 745 40.80 13.81 34.19
CA ALA A 745 41.73 14.59 35.00
C ALA A 745 42.79 15.33 34.15
N ASP A 746 43.09 14.85 32.94
CA ASP A 746 44.02 15.47 32.00
C ASP A 746 43.51 16.79 31.39
N VAL A 747 42.22 17.15 31.54
CA VAL A 747 41.68 18.40 31.00
C VAL A 747 42.05 19.61 31.88
N THR A 748 42.33 19.41 33.17
CA THR A 748 42.73 20.51 34.07
C THR A 748 44.21 20.86 34.03
N THR A 749 45.08 19.96 33.55
CA THR A 749 46.54 20.18 33.54
C THR A 749 47.03 21.13 32.43
N GLY A 750 46.15 21.54 31.51
CA GLY A 750 46.45 22.52 30.45
C GLY A 750 46.04 23.97 30.76
N LEU A 751 45.53 24.28 31.95
CA LEU A 751 44.90 25.58 32.24
C LEU A 751 45.90 26.68 32.68
N ASP A 752 47.00 26.33 33.34
CA ASP A 752 47.92 27.29 33.96
C ASP A 752 49.25 27.45 33.21
N SER A 753 49.22 28.20 32.11
CA SER A 753 50.44 28.73 31.46
C SER A 753 50.13 29.96 30.58
N PRO A 754 50.40 31.20 31.05
CA PRO A 754 50.26 32.39 30.22
C PRO A 754 51.36 32.45 29.14
N PRO A 755 51.07 32.99 27.93
CA PRO A 755 52.06 33.08 26.87
C PRO A 755 53.20 34.05 27.23
N SER A 756 54.44 33.60 27.08
CA SER A 756 55.62 34.44 27.32
C SER A 756 55.67 35.60 26.33
N ARG A 757 55.77 36.83 26.84
CA ARG A 757 55.90 38.05 26.02
C ARG A 757 57.27 38.11 25.34
N GLY A 758 57.37 37.57 24.13
CA GLY A 758 58.43 37.95 23.19
C GLY A 758 58.34 39.45 22.89
N LYS A 759 59.44 40.19 23.12
CA LYS A 759 59.49 41.64 22.83
C LYS A 759 59.51 41.87 21.32
N SER A 760 58.86 42.95 20.88
CA SER A 760 58.96 43.44 19.52
C SER A 760 60.35 44.02 19.21
N SER A 761 60.77 43.92 17.97
CA SER A 761 61.82 44.76 17.37
C SER A 761 61.26 45.40 16.10
N GLY A 762 61.16 46.73 16.12
CA GLY A 762 60.94 47.52 14.91
C GLY A 762 62.23 47.58 14.09
N GLY A 763 62.12 47.56 12.76
CA GLY A 763 63.29 47.47 11.88
C GLY A 763 64.02 48.80 11.67
N ALA A 764 65.30 48.70 11.34
CA ALA A 764 66.07 49.76 10.71
C ALA A 764 67.05 49.16 9.68
N TYR A 765 66.98 49.66 8.45
CA TYR A 765 68.04 49.58 7.43
C TYR A 765 68.74 50.96 7.44
N PRO A 766 70.04 51.10 7.07
CA PRO A 766 70.50 50.66 5.75
C PRO A 766 71.95 50.13 5.60
N GLU A 767 72.15 49.47 4.45
CA GLU A 767 73.32 49.49 3.56
C GLU A 767 74.78 49.15 3.96
N LYS A 768 75.37 48.35 3.04
CA LYS A 768 76.67 48.50 2.35
C LYS A 768 77.91 47.69 2.79
N ARG A 769 78.56 47.17 1.73
CA ARG A 769 79.95 46.63 1.61
C ARG A 769 80.28 45.26 2.24
N ALA A 770 80.26 44.24 1.38
CA ALA A 770 81.29 43.19 1.33
C ALA A 770 82.49 43.68 0.46
N PRO A 771 83.58 42.90 0.24
CA PRO A 771 83.96 41.60 0.82
C PRO A 771 85.44 41.54 1.33
N LYS A 772 85.82 40.45 2.04
CA LYS A 772 86.97 39.58 1.67
C LYS A 772 87.21 38.38 2.61
N ASN A 773 87.48 37.24 1.97
CA ASN A 773 88.28 36.04 2.28
C ASN A 773 88.73 35.73 3.73
N GLY A 774 88.54 34.46 4.15
CA GLY A 774 89.20 33.81 5.27
C GLY A 774 89.16 32.27 5.17
N GLU A 775 90.32 31.63 5.24
CA GLU A 775 90.64 30.19 5.10
C GLU A 775 89.79 29.21 5.95
N ILE A 776 89.23 28.09 5.43
CA ILE A 776 89.82 26.77 5.00
C ILE A 776 89.93 25.70 6.12
N LYS A 777 89.59 24.45 5.75
CA LYS A 777 89.55 23.17 6.54
C LYS A 777 88.30 22.97 7.43
N GLY A 778 87.69 21.78 7.49
CA GLY A 778 88.05 20.53 6.79
C GLY A 778 87.03 19.37 6.84
N ARG A 779 87.47 18.23 6.28
CA ARG A 779 86.79 16.93 6.07
C ARG A 779 86.13 16.36 7.36
N GLY A 780 85.16 15.44 7.29
CA GLY A 780 84.75 14.56 6.18
C GLY A 780 83.46 13.75 6.42
N PRO A 781 83.14 12.73 5.58
CA PRO A 781 81.76 12.28 5.35
C PRO A 781 81.49 10.77 5.58
N TYR A 782 80.35 10.28 5.07
CA TYR A 782 79.78 8.91 5.10
C TYR A 782 79.04 8.50 6.38
N GLY A 783 77.99 7.67 6.30
CA GLY A 783 77.37 7.11 5.09
C GLY A 783 76.11 6.27 5.35
N ALA A 784 75.30 6.05 4.32
CA ALA A 784 74.03 5.33 4.43
C ALA A 784 74.20 3.81 4.25
N LYS A 785 73.29 3.01 4.86
CA LYS A 785 72.90 1.68 4.34
C LYS A 785 71.52 1.25 4.83
N LYS A 786 70.73 0.69 3.90
CA LYS A 786 69.45 0.01 4.15
C LYS A 786 69.68 -1.34 4.84
N LYS A 787 68.66 -1.87 5.55
CA LYS A 787 68.08 -3.20 5.23
C LYS A 787 66.78 -3.48 5.96
N ARG A 788 65.82 -4.03 5.19
CA ARG A 788 64.55 -4.68 5.57
C ARG A 788 63.60 -3.82 6.42
#